data_AF-A0A067D814-F1
#
_entry.id   AF-A0A067D814-F1
#
_cell.length_a   1.000
_cell.length_b   1.000
_cell.length_c   1.000
_cell.angle_alpha   90.00
_cell.angle_beta   90.00
_cell.angle_gamma   90.00
#
_symmetry.space_group_name_H-M   'P 1'
#
loop_
_entity.id
_entity.type
_entity.pdbx_description
1 polymer ?
#
loop_
_entity_poly.entity_id
_entity_poly.type
_entity_poly.pdbx_seq_one_letter_code
_entity_poly.pdbx_strand_id
1 'polypeptide(L)'
;MLRFAAFAVAAVDAADQCCFKDGDVISLRSDTGNYIGRCDSCVSNGAYKDSVFVHVKTPASSPWAQWTVVNTGNGKIALRADSGNLVHVNDWTTAPWAQWTCKEAGNGKVALQADSGKYLSRCNNSFVLIDDWTTAPWAQWTCKEAGDGKVALQADSGKFLARCNNCVGGAYPDTAMVHAKTFKAPTSAPTSAPTAGPATVTPAPTTTTPTRTTVTPAPTTVTPAPTTETPVPTTATPVPTSSTPAPTTSTPSPTTDVPTPTTVTPVPTPVPTIPATPAISTETPTPTPATTVPATDTPVTPMPLPTTESPLPTTVTPAPTTVTPAPTTEAPTTCTQSRVRKSWSSLSDAEKTTYKSAIALAMDSGLYQRFLSMHYDQMGNMQAHNTCVFIYWHRQFLVGFENMLRSLKPAFACVTIPYFDYINDNTKYMAGTCTTMNTCSPILNELGSATAGMIKSVTFGGSTVSGRCDASFPLDHFNENEGAGTNGAKCVPRGSYTSTYFPVAVGYTSIRAAILGDKDVSTVNTAIEGSAHNYMHNALGGAMTNPFVSPADPIFYSHHATIDALNAIYYKCRVASQGLTDDQKQSSPLSFQGCSVNGSPITATSSILMRAIIGGQTIDVHSEASTKAFFKDVPTQYYQLTDNTNLGVNSYSYEFEGLLGDLYTNCGAAASGSLRQLTYGTDDGPMSAFGHLQNYVNHRQKHKHVAKYTKWRRSLTKAAKGYGWTDEKVEGEIFKVVVSYYYYCLPGSVTDLSDEFKALWHVSTPSQPMQVLSKLLDGSDPIQLAGWEDINHEAFGCRGDSKPAY
;
A
#
# COMPACT_ATOMS: atom_id res chain seq x y z
N MET A 1 -6.57 19.33 80.09
CA MET A 1 -6.69 20.50 79.19
C MET A 1 -6.14 20.11 77.82
N LEU A 2 -6.96 20.28 76.77
CA LEU A 2 -6.65 20.40 75.34
C LEU A 2 -5.54 19.48 74.78
N ARG A 3 -5.84 18.34 74.13
CA ARG A 3 -6.20 18.24 72.69
C ARG A 3 -5.77 19.46 71.86
N PHE A 4 -4.72 19.31 71.05
CA PHE A 4 -4.79 19.54 69.60
C PHE A 4 -3.82 18.61 68.87
N ALA A 5 -4.33 18.07 67.76
CA ALA A 5 -3.80 16.96 66.99
C ALA A 5 -2.59 17.37 66.15
N ALA A 6 -1.60 16.49 66.10
CA ALA A 6 -0.71 16.39 64.95
C ALA A 6 -1.55 15.88 63.77
N PHE A 7 -1.75 16.71 62.75
CA PHE A 7 -2.19 16.22 61.45
C PHE A 7 -0.95 15.63 60.76
N ALA A 8 -0.86 14.31 60.78
CA ALA A 8 -0.14 13.61 59.73
C ALA A 8 -0.86 13.93 58.42
N VAL A 9 -0.20 14.62 57.49
CA VAL A 9 -0.65 14.56 56.10
C VAL A 9 -0.27 13.16 55.64
N ALA A 10 -1.27 12.29 55.53
CA ALA A 10 -1.09 10.96 54.95
C ALA A 10 -0.35 11.11 53.62
N ALA A 11 0.58 10.19 53.33
CA ALA A 11 1.03 9.99 51.97
C ALA A 11 -0.23 9.69 51.15
N VAL A 12 -0.64 10.67 50.34
CA VAL A 12 -1.82 10.56 49.50
C VAL A 12 -1.51 9.48 48.47
N ASP A 13 -2.40 8.51 48.32
CA ASP A 13 -2.19 7.41 47.38
C ASP A 13 -2.03 7.98 45.97
N ALA A 14 -1.25 7.36 45.08
CA ALA A 14 -1.02 7.91 43.72
C ALA A 14 -2.32 8.13 42.92
N ALA A 15 -3.41 7.45 43.32
CA ALA A 15 -4.76 7.66 42.83
C ALA A 15 -5.39 8.99 43.29
N ASP A 16 -5.17 9.41 44.54
CA ASP A 16 -5.64 10.71 45.06
C ASP A 16 -4.94 11.90 44.38
N GLN A 17 -3.72 11.72 43.86
CA GLN A 17 -3.03 12.72 43.02
C GLN A 17 -3.58 12.79 41.58
N CYS A 18 -4.30 11.74 41.12
CA CYS A 18 -4.95 11.71 39.81
C CYS A 18 -6.32 12.41 39.80
N CYS A 19 -6.94 12.60 40.97
CA CYS A 19 -8.21 13.30 41.14
C CYS A 19 -7.98 14.74 41.62
N PHE A 20 -7.79 15.67 40.67
CA PHE A 20 -7.61 17.10 40.93
C PHE A 20 -8.79 17.69 41.75
N LYS A 21 -8.51 18.68 42.60
CA LYS A 21 -9.52 19.38 43.42
C LYS A 21 -10.06 20.61 42.69
N ASP A 22 -11.26 21.02 43.09
CA ASP A 22 -11.84 22.27 42.59
C ASP A 22 -10.93 23.46 42.90
N GLY A 23 -10.68 24.30 41.89
CA GLY A 23 -9.80 25.45 41.99
C GLY A 23 -8.31 25.18 41.79
N ASP A 24 -7.89 23.92 41.62
CA ASP A 24 -6.50 23.61 41.29
C ASP A 24 -6.12 24.26 39.94
N VAL A 25 -4.93 24.85 39.85
CA VAL A 25 -4.39 25.37 38.57
C VAL A 25 -3.31 24.43 38.09
N ILE A 26 -3.54 23.80 36.94
CA ILE A 26 -2.66 22.78 36.39
C ILE A 26 -2.06 23.23 35.05
N SER A 27 -0.87 22.70 34.75
CA SER A 27 -0.24 22.83 33.44
C SER A 27 0.24 21.46 32.97
N LEU A 28 -0.13 21.08 31.75
CA LEU A 28 0.18 19.77 31.18
C LEU A 28 1.48 19.86 30.37
N ARG A 29 2.56 19.26 30.89
CA ARG A 29 3.90 19.32 30.27
C ARG A 29 4.17 18.08 29.42
N SER A 30 4.66 18.27 28.21
CA SER A 30 5.16 17.21 27.34
C SER A 30 6.64 16.90 27.60
N ASP A 31 7.14 15.83 26.98
CA ASP A 31 8.53 15.39 27.03
C ASP A 31 9.52 16.32 26.31
N THR A 32 9.08 17.24 25.42
CA THR A 32 9.95 18.36 24.94
C THR A 32 10.18 19.43 25.99
N GLY A 33 9.49 19.34 27.13
CA GLY A 33 9.50 20.37 28.16
C GLY A 33 8.52 21.51 27.89
N ASN A 34 7.86 21.54 26.73
CA ASN A 34 6.78 22.46 26.39
C ASN A 34 5.45 22.01 27.00
N TYR A 35 4.57 22.96 27.25
CA TYR A 35 3.26 22.80 27.86
C TYR A 35 2.15 22.95 26.83
N ILE A 36 1.04 22.28 27.10
CA ILE A 36 -0.20 22.44 26.37
C ILE A 36 -0.75 23.84 26.61
N GLY A 37 -1.04 24.57 25.54
CA GLY A 37 -1.72 25.85 25.58
C GLY A 37 -2.77 26.00 24.49
N ARG A 38 -3.67 26.97 24.68
CA ARG A 38 -4.63 27.39 23.65
C ARG A 38 -3.92 28.06 22.48
N CYS A 39 -4.39 27.78 21.27
CA CYS A 39 -3.83 28.23 20.01
C CYS A 39 -4.99 28.64 19.09
N ASP A 40 -5.03 29.92 18.70
CA ASP A 40 -6.07 30.46 17.82
C ASP A 40 -5.70 30.24 16.34
N SER A 41 -6.64 29.70 15.57
CA SER A 41 -6.57 29.44 14.13
C SER A 41 -5.41 28.55 13.69
N CYS A 42 -4.96 27.68 14.59
CA CYS A 42 -3.83 26.77 14.38
C CYS A 42 -4.19 25.47 13.63
N VAL A 43 -5.44 25.30 13.22
CA VAL A 43 -5.89 24.21 12.34
C VAL A 43 -6.52 24.84 11.09
N SER A 44 -5.88 24.69 9.94
CA SER A 44 -6.42 25.12 8.65
C SER A 44 -7.71 24.33 8.35
N ASN A 45 -8.82 25.03 8.10
CA ASN A 45 -10.17 24.46 7.96
C ASN A 45 -10.75 23.78 9.22
N GLY A 46 -10.23 24.10 10.41
CA GLY A 46 -10.82 23.63 11.66
C GLY A 46 -12.24 24.13 11.86
N ALA A 47 -13.12 23.29 12.39
CA ALA A 47 -14.50 23.68 12.71
C ALA A 47 -14.60 24.81 13.76
N TYR A 48 -13.53 25.01 14.55
CA TYR A 48 -13.42 26.04 15.57
C TYR A 48 -12.05 26.74 15.47
N LYS A 49 -12.03 28.03 15.81
CA LYS A 49 -10.82 28.85 15.79
C LYS A 49 -9.87 28.52 16.94
N ASP A 50 -10.39 28.33 18.16
CA ASP A 50 -9.58 27.95 19.31
C ASP A 50 -9.30 26.43 19.34
N SER A 51 -8.02 26.06 19.39
CA SER A 51 -7.54 24.68 19.48
C SER A 51 -6.47 24.52 20.57
N VAL A 52 -6.15 23.29 20.97
CA VAL A 52 -5.19 23.01 22.05
C VAL A 52 -3.96 22.29 21.48
N PHE A 53 -2.77 22.88 21.65
CA PHE A 53 -1.51 22.36 21.10
C PHE A 53 -0.35 22.43 22.12
N VAL A 54 0.65 21.55 21.95
CA VAL A 54 1.89 21.57 22.74
C VAL A 54 2.87 22.59 22.14
N HIS A 55 2.94 23.80 22.72
CA HIS A 55 3.79 24.87 22.16
C HIS A 55 4.34 25.88 23.19
N VAL A 56 3.88 25.85 24.44
CA VAL A 56 4.21 26.89 25.43
C VAL A 56 5.41 26.49 26.27
N LYS A 57 6.50 27.26 26.23
CA LYS A 57 7.72 26.93 27.00
C LYS A 57 7.60 27.19 28.50
N THR A 58 6.93 28.27 28.89
CA THR A 58 6.87 28.75 30.27
C THR A 58 5.43 29.07 30.66
N PRO A 59 4.71 28.16 31.34
CA PRO A 59 3.30 28.33 31.65
C PRO A 59 3.09 29.40 32.72
N ALA A 60 4.05 29.58 33.64
CA ALA A 60 3.99 30.60 34.70
C ALA A 60 3.82 32.03 34.16
N SER A 61 4.34 32.32 32.97
CA SER A 61 4.21 33.62 32.30
C SER A 61 3.23 33.60 31.12
N SER A 62 2.53 32.49 30.89
CA SER A 62 1.64 32.28 29.73
C SER A 62 0.27 31.82 30.22
N PRO A 63 -0.68 32.74 30.49
CA PRO A 63 -1.99 32.41 31.03
C PRO A 63 -2.74 31.35 30.21
N TRP A 64 -2.62 31.38 28.88
CA TRP A 64 -3.25 30.41 27.97
C TRP A 64 -2.67 28.97 28.02
N ALA A 65 -1.72 28.69 28.91
CA ALA A 65 -1.23 27.35 29.24
C ALA A 65 -1.48 26.94 30.71
N GLN A 66 -2.24 27.77 31.45
CA GLN A 66 -2.70 27.48 32.80
C GLN A 66 -4.19 27.13 32.74
N TRP A 67 -4.55 26.00 33.33
CA TRP A 67 -5.92 25.48 33.30
C TRP A 67 -6.45 25.42 34.71
N THR A 68 -7.52 26.16 35.02
CA THR A 68 -8.21 26.04 36.31
C THR A 68 -9.13 24.83 36.26
N VAL A 69 -8.93 23.90 37.18
CA VAL A 69 -9.84 22.79 37.43
C VAL A 69 -11.10 23.35 38.06
N VAL A 70 -12.24 23.10 37.43
CA VAL A 70 -13.57 23.50 37.93
C VAL A 70 -14.35 22.23 38.27
N ASN A 71 -14.74 22.10 39.53
CA ASN A 71 -15.67 21.10 39.99
C ASN A 71 -17.10 21.61 39.74
N THR A 72 -17.83 20.88 38.92
CA THR A 72 -19.18 21.28 38.47
C THR A 72 -20.27 20.94 39.50
N GLY A 73 -19.91 20.56 40.73
CA GLY A 73 -20.83 20.33 41.85
C GLY A 73 -21.55 18.97 41.81
N ASN A 74 -21.23 18.10 40.85
CA ASN A 74 -21.83 16.77 40.63
C ASN A 74 -20.78 15.64 40.55
N GLY A 75 -19.58 15.85 41.08
CA GLY A 75 -18.48 14.88 41.06
C GLY A 75 -17.70 14.80 39.75
N LYS A 76 -17.82 15.83 38.89
CA LYS A 76 -17.12 15.93 37.60
C LYS A 76 -16.16 17.13 37.61
N ILE A 77 -15.14 17.07 36.75
CA ILE A 77 -14.14 18.13 36.58
C ILE A 77 -14.12 18.65 35.14
N ALA A 78 -13.86 19.94 34.98
CA ALA A 78 -13.63 20.60 33.69
C ALA A 78 -12.37 21.48 33.75
N LEU A 79 -11.70 21.68 32.61
CA LEU A 79 -10.52 22.54 32.50
C LEU A 79 -10.90 23.88 31.89
N ARG A 80 -10.79 24.94 32.68
CA ARG A 80 -11.06 26.33 32.28
C ARG A 80 -9.77 27.03 31.87
N ALA A 81 -9.78 27.58 30.66
CA ALA A 81 -8.69 28.40 30.14
C ALA A 81 -8.70 29.81 30.76
N ASP A 82 -7.62 30.55 30.52
CA ASP A 82 -7.47 31.98 30.84
C ASP A 82 -8.56 32.87 30.24
N SER A 83 -9.05 32.51 29.04
CA SER A 83 -10.16 33.18 28.36
C SER A 83 -11.50 33.10 29.10
N GLY A 84 -11.59 32.31 30.18
CA GLY A 84 -12.84 32.00 30.89
C GLY A 84 -13.63 30.85 30.25
N ASN A 85 -13.33 30.49 29.00
CA ASN A 85 -13.93 29.36 28.31
C ASN A 85 -13.36 28.03 28.82
N LEU A 86 -14.16 26.98 28.77
CA LEU A 86 -13.73 25.60 29.01
C LEU A 86 -13.21 25.02 27.69
N VAL A 87 -12.37 23.97 27.78
CA VAL A 87 -11.97 23.21 26.58
C VAL A 87 -13.25 22.77 25.84
N HIS A 88 -13.40 23.22 24.58
CA HIS A 88 -14.54 23.03 23.67
C HIS A 88 -15.84 23.83 23.91
N VAL A 89 -16.06 24.54 25.03
CA VAL A 89 -17.35 25.24 25.30
C VAL A 89 -17.21 26.51 26.14
N ASN A 90 -18.18 27.42 26.01
CA ASN A 90 -18.19 28.70 26.76
C ASN A 90 -18.94 28.62 28.12
N ASP A 91 -19.84 27.64 28.30
CA ASP A 91 -20.61 27.44 29.54
C ASP A 91 -20.92 25.94 29.74
N TRP A 92 -20.57 25.38 30.91
CA TRP A 92 -20.78 23.96 31.23
C TRP A 92 -22.23 23.63 31.58
N THR A 93 -23.04 24.61 31.99
CA THR A 93 -24.44 24.40 32.36
C THR A 93 -25.32 24.07 31.16
N THR A 94 -24.87 24.46 29.95
CA THR A 94 -25.55 24.19 28.67
C THR A 94 -24.89 23.11 27.82
N ALA A 95 -23.73 22.56 28.26
CA ALA A 95 -22.96 21.55 27.52
C ALA A 95 -22.38 20.46 28.45
N PRO A 96 -23.22 19.52 28.93
CA PRO A 96 -22.80 18.45 29.86
C PRO A 96 -21.74 17.48 29.27
N TRP A 97 -21.57 17.46 27.94
CA TRP A 97 -20.61 16.62 27.20
C TRP A 97 -19.16 17.07 27.24
N ALA A 98 -18.87 18.27 27.73
CA ALA A 98 -17.50 18.76 27.93
C ALA A 98 -16.88 18.36 29.29
N GLN A 99 -17.57 17.52 30.07
CA GLN A 99 -17.21 17.15 31.44
C GLN A 99 -16.75 15.69 31.52
N TRP A 100 -15.75 15.41 32.37
CA TRP A 100 -15.29 14.04 32.62
C TRP A 100 -15.49 13.65 34.07
N THR A 101 -15.95 12.42 34.31
CA THR A 101 -16.03 11.82 35.64
C THR A 101 -14.82 10.93 35.84
N CYS A 102 -13.96 11.24 36.81
CA CYS A 102 -12.90 10.32 37.21
C CYS A 102 -13.50 9.21 38.07
N LYS A 103 -13.27 7.95 37.71
CA LYS A 103 -13.69 6.77 38.47
C LYS A 103 -12.46 6.04 38.99
N GLU A 104 -12.41 5.84 40.29
CA GLU A 104 -11.40 5.00 40.95
C GLU A 104 -11.59 3.53 40.53
N ALA A 105 -10.58 2.97 39.88
CA ALA A 105 -10.59 1.58 39.41
C ALA A 105 -9.90 0.61 40.40
N GLY A 106 -9.37 1.13 41.52
CA GLY A 106 -8.59 0.39 42.50
C GLY A 106 -7.15 0.11 42.03
N ASN A 107 -6.27 -0.27 42.97
CA ASN A 107 -4.86 -0.61 42.70
C ASN A 107 -4.06 0.51 41.97
N GLY A 108 -4.33 1.78 42.27
CA GLY A 108 -3.65 2.92 41.66
C GLY A 108 -4.04 3.20 40.20
N LYS A 109 -5.21 2.72 39.76
CA LYS A 109 -5.75 2.94 38.42
C LYS A 109 -7.00 3.82 38.43
N VAL A 110 -7.19 4.57 37.35
CA VAL A 110 -8.37 5.42 37.11
C VAL A 110 -9.01 5.14 35.75
N ALA A 111 -10.31 5.38 35.64
CA ALA A 111 -11.05 5.41 34.39
C ALA A 111 -11.73 6.76 34.20
N LEU A 112 -11.67 7.33 32.99
CA LEU A 112 -12.23 8.66 32.70
C LEU A 112 -13.52 8.50 31.91
N GLN A 113 -14.66 8.80 32.53
CA GLN A 113 -15.99 8.65 31.94
C GLN A 113 -16.45 9.95 31.28
N ALA A 114 -16.81 9.89 30.00
CA ALA A 114 -17.51 10.95 29.29
C ALA A 114 -19.00 11.02 29.72
N ASP A 115 -19.71 12.08 29.33
CA ASP A 115 -21.13 12.27 29.64
C ASP A 115 -22.05 11.22 29.00
N SER A 116 -21.65 10.66 27.86
CA SER A 116 -22.31 9.53 27.19
C SER A 116 -22.36 8.26 28.04
N GLY A 117 -21.73 8.25 29.22
CA GLY A 117 -21.58 7.09 30.07
C GLY A 117 -20.40 6.19 29.66
N LYS A 118 -19.79 6.46 28.50
CA LYS A 118 -18.65 5.73 27.95
C LYS A 118 -17.31 6.23 28.52
N TYR A 119 -16.27 5.41 28.42
CA TYR A 119 -14.97 5.61 29.07
C TYR A 119 -13.84 5.80 28.07
N LEU A 120 -12.94 6.74 28.35
CA LEU A 120 -11.75 7.03 27.55
C LEU A 120 -10.81 5.83 27.52
N SER A 121 -10.61 5.32 26.32
CA SER A 121 -9.88 4.10 26.06
C SER A 121 -8.89 4.27 24.92
N ARG A 122 -7.77 3.57 24.98
CA ARG A 122 -6.83 3.54 23.85
C ARG A 122 -7.28 2.52 22.80
N CYS A 123 -7.12 2.85 21.52
CA CYS A 123 -7.28 1.94 20.38
C CYS A 123 -6.13 2.17 19.40
N ASN A 124 -5.21 1.20 19.27
CA ASN A 124 -4.12 1.19 18.28
C ASN A 124 -3.46 2.57 18.03
N ASN A 125 -3.11 3.27 19.12
CA ASN A 125 -2.47 4.61 19.21
C ASN A 125 -3.40 5.84 19.18
N SER A 126 -4.71 5.68 19.00
CA SER A 126 -5.75 6.72 19.08
C SER A 126 -6.64 6.55 20.31
N PHE A 127 -7.52 7.53 20.59
CA PHE A 127 -8.50 7.46 21.69
C PHE A 127 -9.89 7.14 21.16
N VAL A 128 -10.59 6.24 21.85
CA VAL A 128 -12.00 5.90 21.61
C VAL A 128 -12.76 5.91 22.93
N LEU A 129 -14.09 5.96 22.87
CA LEU A 129 -14.97 5.84 24.02
C LEU A 129 -15.63 4.45 24.02
N ILE A 130 -15.56 3.72 25.14
CA ILE A 130 -16.14 2.37 25.27
C ILE A 130 -17.20 2.29 26.38
N ASP A 131 -18.10 1.31 26.33
CA ASP A 131 -19.25 1.25 27.25
C ASP A 131 -18.92 0.82 28.68
N ASP A 132 -17.95 -0.10 28.86
CA ASP A 132 -17.61 -0.65 30.18
C ASP A 132 -16.08 -0.78 30.33
N TRP A 133 -15.51 -0.09 31.32
CA TRP A 133 -14.09 -0.15 31.64
C TRP A 133 -13.72 -1.31 32.57
N THR A 134 -14.69 -1.88 33.28
CA THR A 134 -14.44 -2.94 34.28
C THR A 134 -14.04 -4.26 33.61
N THR A 135 -14.52 -4.49 32.38
CA THR A 135 -14.17 -5.64 31.54
C THR A 135 -13.10 -5.32 30.47
N ALA A 136 -12.62 -4.07 30.42
CA ALA A 136 -11.69 -3.58 29.39
C ALA A 136 -10.42 -2.95 30.01
N PRO A 137 -9.34 -3.74 30.19
CA PRO A 137 -8.07 -3.25 30.76
C PRO A 137 -7.48 -2.04 30.02
N TRP A 138 -7.73 -1.90 28.72
CA TRP A 138 -7.25 -0.78 27.88
C TRP A 138 -8.02 0.54 28.04
N ALA A 139 -9.04 0.59 28.90
CA ALA A 139 -9.68 1.81 29.37
C ALA A 139 -9.27 2.21 30.80
N GLN A 140 -8.38 1.45 31.42
CA GLN A 140 -7.85 1.73 32.76
C GLN A 140 -6.44 2.31 32.64
N TRP A 141 -6.20 3.42 33.32
CA TRP A 141 -4.92 4.13 33.30
C TRP A 141 -4.24 3.96 34.65
N THR A 142 -3.04 3.40 34.65
CA THR A 142 -2.23 3.28 35.88
C THR A 142 -1.49 4.59 36.12
N CYS A 143 -1.75 5.23 37.26
CA CYS A 143 -1.06 6.45 37.66
C CYS A 143 0.35 6.08 38.16
N LYS A 144 1.39 6.69 37.59
CA LYS A 144 2.79 6.56 38.05
C LYS A 144 3.29 7.89 38.56
N GLU A 145 3.75 7.92 39.82
CA GLU A 145 4.43 9.06 40.41
C GLU A 145 5.74 9.31 39.65
N ALA A 146 5.93 10.56 39.22
CA ALA A 146 7.06 10.96 38.39
C ALA A 146 8.02 11.95 39.09
N GLY A 147 7.87 12.17 40.40
CA GLY A 147 8.58 13.18 41.17
C GLY A 147 7.95 14.58 41.06
N ASP A 148 8.23 15.44 42.05
CA ASP A 148 7.86 16.87 42.08
C ASP A 148 6.34 17.15 41.89
N GLY A 149 5.48 16.26 42.38
CA GLY A 149 4.02 16.39 42.24
C GLY A 149 3.51 16.13 40.81
N LYS A 150 4.28 15.45 39.96
CA LYS A 150 3.89 15.08 38.58
C LYS A 150 3.40 13.64 38.52
N VAL A 151 2.45 13.40 37.63
CA VAL A 151 1.88 12.06 37.38
C VAL A 151 2.01 11.70 35.90
N ALA A 152 2.41 10.47 35.62
CA ALA A 152 2.41 9.88 34.29
C ALA A 152 1.28 8.84 34.16
N LEU A 153 0.54 8.88 33.05
CA LEU A 153 -0.53 7.92 32.76
C LEU A 153 0.02 6.76 31.92
N GLN A 154 0.04 5.57 32.52
CA GLN A 154 0.44 4.33 31.85
C GLN A 154 -0.79 3.55 31.40
N ALA A 155 -0.83 3.16 30.13
CA ALA A 155 -1.84 2.24 29.62
C ALA A 155 -1.51 0.78 29.99
N ASP A 156 -2.48 -0.12 29.86
CA ASP A 156 -2.32 -1.57 30.02
C ASP A 156 -1.26 -2.20 29.09
N SER A 157 -0.98 -1.57 27.94
CA SER A 157 0.15 -1.95 27.06
C SER A 157 1.53 -1.73 27.67
N GLY A 158 1.62 -1.14 28.87
CA GLY A 158 2.86 -0.75 29.54
C GLY A 158 3.45 0.57 29.03
N LYS A 159 2.89 1.15 27.95
CA LYS A 159 3.31 2.43 27.37
C LYS A 159 2.62 3.62 28.01
N PHE A 160 3.22 4.80 27.89
CA PHE A 160 2.77 6.05 28.49
C PHE A 160 2.17 7.01 27.46
N LEU A 161 1.20 7.81 27.91
CA LEU A 161 0.70 8.97 27.19
C LEU A 161 1.84 9.98 26.98
N ALA A 162 2.17 10.30 25.74
CA ALA A 162 3.29 11.15 25.36
C ALA A 162 3.03 11.90 24.04
N ARG A 163 3.83 12.92 23.73
CA ARG A 163 3.70 13.62 22.45
C ARG A 163 4.22 12.74 21.30
N CYS A 164 3.61 12.85 20.14
CA CYS A 164 3.94 12.16 18.91
C CYS A 164 4.06 13.22 17.82
N ASN A 165 5.27 13.36 17.28
CA ASN A 165 5.60 14.39 16.30
C ASN A 165 5.23 13.90 14.89
N ASN A 166 4.44 14.68 14.15
CA ASN A 166 3.87 14.41 12.83
C ASN A 166 3.01 13.15 12.73
N CYS A 167 2.42 12.72 13.84
CA CYS A 167 1.59 11.50 13.85
C CYS A 167 0.15 11.76 13.38
N VAL A 168 -0.30 13.02 13.39
CA VAL A 168 -1.58 13.47 12.83
C VAL A 168 -1.32 14.82 12.14
N GLY A 169 -1.95 15.09 11.01
CA GLY A 169 -1.76 16.34 10.26
C GLY A 169 -2.33 17.56 10.99
N GLY A 170 -1.51 18.61 11.18
CA GLY A 170 -1.90 19.90 11.79
C GLY A 170 -0.78 20.94 11.66
N ALA A 171 -1.03 22.21 12.03
CA ALA A 171 -0.03 23.28 11.88
C ALA A 171 1.19 23.14 12.82
N TYR A 172 1.04 22.35 13.90
CA TYR A 172 2.13 21.94 14.76
C TYR A 172 2.28 20.43 14.73
N PRO A 173 3.53 19.92 14.66
CA PRO A 173 3.78 18.51 14.48
C PRO A 173 3.45 17.68 15.73
N ASP A 174 3.51 18.24 16.94
CA ASP A 174 3.36 17.46 18.18
C ASP A 174 1.89 17.23 18.59
N THR A 175 1.47 15.97 18.69
CA THR A 175 0.12 15.52 19.08
C THR A 175 0.17 14.50 20.23
N ALA A 176 -0.86 14.39 21.08
CA ALA A 176 -0.83 13.43 22.21
C ALA A 176 -1.22 12.01 21.76
N MET A 177 -0.39 11.00 22.03
CA MET A 177 -0.65 9.58 21.74
C MET A 177 -0.08 8.65 22.82
N VAL A 178 -0.50 7.38 22.84
CA VAL A 178 0.03 6.36 23.77
C VAL A 178 1.12 5.53 23.09
N HIS A 179 2.38 5.95 23.18
CA HIS A 179 3.49 5.26 22.49
C HIS A 179 4.78 5.12 23.29
N ALA A 180 5.02 5.97 24.29
CA ALA A 180 6.31 6.02 24.98
C ALA A 180 6.54 4.80 25.87
N LYS A 181 7.73 4.19 25.80
CA LYS A 181 8.09 3.01 26.62
C LYS A 181 8.46 3.36 28.06
N THR A 182 8.77 4.63 28.34
CA THR A 182 9.15 5.15 29.66
C THR A 182 8.77 6.63 29.75
N PHE A 183 8.47 7.11 30.96
CA PHE A 183 8.27 8.53 31.29
C PHE A 183 9.52 9.20 31.87
N LYS A 184 10.56 8.42 32.19
CA LYS A 184 11.83 8.93 32.71
C LYS A 184 12.74 9.32 31.54
N ALA A 185 13.31 10.53 31.58
CA ALA A 185 14.20 11.01 30.53
C ALA A 185 15.46 10.10 30.37
N PRO A 186 15.95 9.89 29.15
CA PRO A 186 17.19 9.13 28.93
C PRO A 186 18.40 9.93 29.44
N THR A 187 19.06 9.42 30.49
CA THR A 187 20.34 9.93 30.97
C THR A 187 21.47 9.39 30.09
N SER A 188 21.78 10.04 28.95
CA SER A 188 23.13 10.14 28.36
C SER A 188 23.12 10.65 26.91
N ALA A 189 23.73 11.82 26.69
CA ALA A 189 24.46 12.17 25.47
C ALA A 189 25.53 13.23 25.83
N PRO A 190 26.77 13.12 25.33
CA PRO A 190 27.88 13.99 25.71
C PRO A 190 27.79 15.35 25.00
N THR A 191 27.96 16.43 25.78
CA THR A 191 27.99 17.82 25.33
C THR A 191 29.38 18.21 24.84
N SER A 192 29.47 18.76 23.63
CA SER A 192 30.62 19.53 23.17
C SER A 192 30.19 20.95 22.80
N ALA A 193 30.45 21.91 23.70
CA ALA A 193 30.62 23.34 23.41
C ALA A 193 31.41 24.01 24.56
N PRO A 194 32.19 25.07 24.31
CA PRO A 194 33.41 25.38 25.06
C PRO A 194 33.23 26.24 26.32
N THR A 195 34.31 26.22 27.09
CA THR A 195 34.57 26.63 28.48
C THR A 195 34.39 28.12 28.82
N ALA A 196 33.88 28.40 30.03
CA ALA A 196 34.41 29.40 30.97
C ALA A 196 33.95 29.05 32.41
N GLY A 197 34.89 28.81 33.34
CA GLY A 197 34.64 28.59 34.78
C GLY A 197 34.79 29.89 35.62
N PRO A 198 35.03 29.84 36.95
CA PRO A 198 35.07 28.68 37.87
C PRO A 198 34.42 28.89 39.28
N ALA A 199 34.43 27.79 40.07
CA ALA A 199 34.45 27.66 41.55
C ALA A 199 33.12 27.90 42.33
N THR A 200 32.73 27.17 43.39
CA THR A 200 33.53 26.58 44.48
C THR A 200 32.69 25.63 45.40
N VAL A 201 33.37 24.62 46.00
CA VAL A 201 33.18 23.82 47.26
C VAL A 201 31.95 22.90 47.55
N THR A 202 32.30 21.64 47.85
CA THR A 202 31.59 20.55 48.60
C THR A 202 31.36 20.89 50.11
N PRO A 203 30.51 20.17 50.88
CA PRO A 203 30.90 18.88 51.48
C PRO A 203 29.77 17.82 51.67
N ALA A 204 30.16 16.54 51.74
CA ALA A 204 29.44 15.43 52.42
C ALA A 204 29.64 15.54 53.97
N PRO A 205 29.12 14.69 54.90
CA PRO A 205 28.52 13.34 54.84
C PRO A 205 27.20 13.23 55.70
N THR A 206 26.51 12.11 55.96
CA THR A 206 26.85 11.04 56.94
C THR A 206 25.67 10.06 57.07
N THR A 207 26.01 8.78 57.25
CA THR A 207 25.13 7.63 57.55
C THR A 207 24.62 7.65 59.00
N THR A 208 23.34 7.33 59.25
CA THR A 208 22.89 6.69 60.50
C THR A 208 21.66 5.82 60.27
N THR A 209 21.83 4.51 60.46
CA THR A 209 20.75 3.54 60.67
C THR A 209 20.27 3.63 62.13
N PRO A 210 18.96 3.59 62.40
CA PRO A 210 18.45 3.06 63.65
C PRO A 210 17.63 1.78 63.42
N THR A 211 17.91 0.84 64.31
CA THR A 211 17.36 -0.51 64.45
C THR A 211 16.04 -0.51 65.23
N ARG A 212 15.31 -1.65 65.13
CA ARG A 212 14.32 -2.22 66.09
C ARG A 212 12.87 -1.73 65.93
N THR A 213 11.80 -2.51 66.12
CA THR A 213 11.60 -3.88 66.64
C THR A 213 10.28 -4.44 66.09
N THR A 214 10.25 -5.76 65.90
CA THR A 214 9.10 -6.63 65.64
C THR A 214 8.00 -6.56 66.70
N VAL A 215 6.74 -6.63 66.25
CA VAL A 215 5.65 -7.31 66.99
C VAL A 215 4.82 -8.12 65.99
N THR A 216 4.83 -9.43 66.16
CA THR A 216 4.03 -10.42 65.44
C THR A 216 2.70 -10.62 66.18
N PRO A 217 1.56 -10.69 65.46
CA PRO A 217 0.44 -11.53 65.88
C PRO A 217 0.30 -12.76 64.98
N ALA A 218 0.00 -13.88 65.61
CA ALA A 218 -0.11 -15.23 65.05
C ALA A 218 -1.27 -15.41 64.04
N PRO A 219 -1.18 -16.41 63.14
CA PRO A 219 -2.26 -16.71 62.20
C PRO A 219 -3.34 -17.59 62.86
N THR A 220 -4.61 -17.26 62.62
CA THR A 220 -5.74 -18.13 62.93
C THR A 220 -6.21 -18.80 61.63
N THR A 221 -5.95 -20.09 61.50
CA THR A 221 -6.46 -20.99 60.46
C THR A 221 -7.96 -21.23 60.62
N VAL A 222 -8.71 -21.09 59.52
CA VAL A 222 -10.01 -21.77 59.35
C VAL A 222 -10.04 -22.40 57.95
N THR A 223 -10.05 -23.72 57.91
CA THR A 223 -10.30 -24.54 56.72
C THR A 223 -11.78 -24.90 56.68
N PRO A 224 -12.45 -24.78 55.51
CA PRO A 224 -13.50 -25.74 55.15
C PRO A 224 -13.14 -26.56 53.91
N ALA A 225 -13.62 -27.81 53.93
CA ALA A 225 -13.36 -28.93 53.03
C ALA A 225 -13.93 -28.78 51.59
N PRO A 226 -13.47 -29.60 50.61
CA PRO A 226 -13.94 -29.52 49.24
C PRO A 226 -15.24 -30.32 49.03
N THR A 227 -16.24 -29.72 48.40
CA THR A 227 -17.37 -30.44 47.81
C THR A 227 -17.10 -30.69 46.33
N THR A 228 -17.18 -31.96 45.95
CA THR A 228 -17.06 -32.45 44.57
C THR A 228 -18.47 -32.62 44.02
N GLU A 229 -18.82 -31.91 42.96
CA GLU A 229 -19.94 -32.30 42.09
C GLU A 229 -19.50 -32.22 40.62
N THR A 230 -19.55 -33.37 39.97
CA THR A 230 -19.33 -33.58 38.54
C THR A 230 -20.69 -33.53 37.83
N PRO A 231 -20.89 -32.71 36.78
CA PRO A 231 -21.99 -32.91 35.86
C PRO A 231 -21.56 -33.74 34.64
N VAL A 232 -22.39 -34.74 34.34
CA VAL A 232 -22.35 -35.70 33.22
C VAL A 232 -22.66 -35.00 31.87
N PRO A 233 -22.02 -35.36 30.74
CA PRO A 233 -22.38 -34.81 29.44
C PRO A 233 -23.64 -35.48 28.88
N THR A 234 -24.62 -34.68 28.46
CA THR A 234 -25.80 -35.15 27.71
C THR A 234 -25.56 -34.97 26.22
N THR A 235 -25.59 -36.08 25.48
CA THR A 235 -25.53 -36.15 24.02
C THR A 235 -26.93 -35.92 23.45
N ALA A 236 -27.10 -34.93 22.56
CA ALA A 236 -28.28 -34.83 21.70
C ALA A 236 -27.87 -34.40 20.29
N THR A 237 -28.01 -35.34 19.36
CA THR A 237 -27.78 -35.19 17.91
C THR A 237 -29.00 -34.52 17.26
N PRO A 238 -28.86 -33.47 16.45
CA PRO A 238 -29.94 -33.01 15.60
C PRO A 238 -30.02 -33.85 14.31
N VAL A 239 -31.21 -34.41 14.07
CA VAL A 239 -31.60 -35.14 12.85
C VAL A 239 -31.89 -34.13 11.72
N PRO A 240 -31.32 -34.28 10.50
CA PRO A 240 -31.81 -33.56 9.34
C PRO A 240 -32.98 -34.30 8.69
N THR A 241 -34.12 -33.63 8.57
CA THR A 241 -35.29 -34.07 7.81
C THR A 241 -35.06 -33.90 6.31
N SER A 242 -35.20 -34.98 5.55
CA SER A 242 -35.26 -34.97 4.09
C SER A 242 -36.67 -34.60 3.60
N SER A 243 -36.79 -33.69 2.65
CA SER A 243 -37.91 -33.72 1.71
C SER A 243 -37.42 -33.31 0.32
N THR A 244 -37.42 -34.30 -0.57
CA THR A 244 -37.20 -34.18 -2.01
C THR A 244 -38.56 -34.01 -2.68
N PRO A 245 -38.78 -32.99 -3.52
CA PRO A 245 -39.82 -33.05 -4.54
C PRO A 245 -39.27 -33.70 -5.80
N ALA A 246 -40.00 -34.70 -6.31
CA ALA A 246 -39.70 -35.43 -7.54
C ALA A 246 -39.83 -34.53 -8.80
N PRO A 247 -39.07 -34.82 -9.87
CA PRO A 247 -39.17 -34.08 -11.14
C PRO A 247 -40.37 -34.56 -11.95
N THR A 248 -41.22 -33.64 -12.39
CA THR A 248 -42.19 -33.90 -13.45
C THR A 248 -41.59 -33.52 -14.80
N THR A 249 -41.46 -34.53 -15.65
CA THR A 249 -41.14 -34.43 -17.08
C THR A 249 -42.30 -33.82 -17.86
N SER A 250 -42.03 -32.80 -18.68
CA SER A 250 -42.79 -32.60 -19.92
C SER A 250 -41.90 -31.92 -20.97
N THR A 251 -41.59 -32.69 -22.01
CA THR A 251 -41.06 -32.21 -23.29
C THR A 251 -42.25 -31.79 -24.16
N PRO A 252 -42.14 -30.66 -24.88
CA PRO A 252 -42.58 -30.66 -26.27
C PRO A 252 -41.47 -30.21 -27.24
N SER A 253 -41.50 -30.89 -28.39
CA SER A 253 -40.62 -30.80 -29.57
C SER A 253 -40.72 -29.49 -30.35
N PRO A 254 -39.81 -29.25 -31.34
CA PRO A 254 -39.48 -27.91 -31.83
C PRO A 254 -40.51 -27.40 -32.84
N THR A 255 -40.74 -26.08 -32.84
CA THR A 255 -41.42 -25.39 -33.94
C THR A 255 -40.45 -24.38 -34.55
N THR A 256 -40.15 -24.64 -35.81
CA THR A 256 -39.39 -23.79 -36.72
C THR A 256 -40.26 -22.59 -37.07
N ASP A 257 -39.84 -21.38 -36.74
CA ASP A 257 -40.31 -20.19 -37.45
C ASP A 257 -39.16 -19.18 -37.55
N VAL A 258 -38.79 -18.93 -38.79
CA VAL A 258 -37.82 -17.94 -39.23
C VAL A 258 -38.58 -16.64 -39.48
N PRO A 259 -38.27 -15.53 -38.79
CA PRO A 259 -38.60 -14.22 -39.28
C PRO A 259 -37.35 -13.52 -39.85
N THR A 260 -37.43 -13.24 -41.14
CA THR A 260 -36.56 -12.40 -41.96
C THR A 260 -36.36 -11.02 -41.31
N PRO A 261 -35.12 -10.46 -41.24
CA PRO A 261 -34.94 -9.10 -40.76
C PRO A 261 -35.31 -8.09 -41.86
N THR A 262 -36.44 -7.41 -41.69
CA THR A 262 -36.83 -6.24 -42.50
C THR A 262 -36.11 -5.00 -41.97
N THR A 263 -35.29 -4.40 -42.83
CA THR A 263 -34.60 -3.12 -42.60
C THR A 263 -35.62 -1.97 -42.66
N VAL A 264 -35.73 -1.18 -41.59
CA VAL A 264 -36.47 0.09 -41.61
C VAL A 264 -35.53 1.21 -41.17
N THR A 265 -35.15 2.04 -42.13
CA THR A 265 -34.35 3.25 -41.95
C THR A 265 -35.27 4.41 -41.56
N PRO A 266 -35.06 5.10 -40.42
CA PRO A 266 -35.76 6.36 -40.16
C PRO A 266 -35.03 7.55 -40.80
N VAL A 267 -35.74 8.26 -41.67
CA VAL A 267 -35.37 9.56 -42.24
C VAL A 267 -35.83 10.68 -41.29
N PRO A 268 -34.99 11.65 -40.91
CA PRO A 268 -35.45 12.89 -40.28
C PRO A 268 -35.63 13.99 -41.34
N THR A 269 -36.82 14.59 -41.39
CA THR A 269 -37.17 15.78 -42.18
C THR A 269 -37.37 16.98 -41.22
N PRO A 270 -36.97 18.22 -41.59
CA PRO A 270 -36.74 19.31 -40.66
C PRO A 270 -37.98 20.19 -40.44
N VAL A 271 -38.01 20.92 -39.32
CA VAL A 271 -39.06 21.91 -38.98
C VAL A 271 -38.40 23.18 -38.38
N PRO A 272 -38.96 24.40 -38.62
CA PRO A 272 -38.18 25.57 -38.99
C PRO A 272 -38.01 26.66 -37.91
N THR A 273 -37.10 27.59 -38.22
CA THR A 273 -36.83 28.89 -37.59
C THR A 273 -37.98 29.90 -37.69
N ILE A 274 -38.18 30.69 -36.61
CA ILE A 274 -38.98 31.93 -36.58
C ILE A 274 -38.24 32.98 -35.70
N PRO A 275 -38.37 34.31 -35.98
CA PRO A 275 -37.26 35.27 -35.93
C PRO A 275 -37.30 36.30 -34.78
N ALA A 276 -36.25 37.12 -34.76
CA ALA A 276 -35.96 38.20 -33.82
C ALA A 276 -36.91 39.42 -33.92
N THR A 277 -37.10 40.08 -32.77
CA THR A 277 -37.86 41.33 -32.60
C THR A 277 -36.93 42.42 -32.01
N PRO A 278 -37.06 43.71 -32.39
CA PRO A 278 -36.01 44.72 -32.24
C PRO A 278 -36.14 45.58 -30.96
N ALA A 279 -35.02 46.12 -30.50
CA ALA A 279 -34.97 47.09 -29.40
C ALA A 279 -35.04 48.54 -29.93
N ILE A 280 -35.89 49.33 -29.28
CA ILE A 280 -36.25 50.73 -29.54
C ILE A 280 -35.19 51.66 -28.91
N SER A 281 -34.83 52.72 -29.66
CA SER A 281 -34.00 53.85 -29.21
C SER A 281 -34.85 55.01 -28.68
N THR A 282 -34.31 55.76 -27.72
CA THR A 282 -34.81 57.07 -27.29
C THR A 282 -33.68 58.09 -27.33
N GLU A 283 -33.85 59.16 -28.12
CA GLU A 283 -33.02 60.38 -28.16
C GLU A 283 -33.26 61.24 -26.90
N THR A 284 -32.39 62.19 -26.49
CA THR A 284 -32.32 63.63 -26.90
C THR A 284 -31.27 64.33 -25.93
N PRO A 285 -30.77 65.59 -26.09
CA PRO A 285 -29.76 66.08 -27.05
C PRO A 285 -28.64 67.06 -26.51
N THR A 286 -27.64 67.36 -27.38
CA THR A 286 -26.87 68.64 -27.62
C THR A 286 -25.85 69.21 -26.61
N PRO A 287 -24.87 70.09 -27.01
CA PRO A 287 -24.48 70.55 -28.37
C PRO A 287 -22.97 70.55 -28.73
N THR A 288 -22.75 70.68 -30.04
CA THR A 288 -21.55 70.96 -30.88
C THR A 288 -20.85 72.31 -30.55
N PRO A 289 -19.67 72.70 -31.11
CA PRO A 289 -19.35 72.76 -32.55
C PRO A 289 -17.96 72.23 -32.99
N ALA A 290 -17.94 71.83 -34.26
CA ALA A 290 -16.78 71.47 -35.06
C ALA A 290 -15.96 72.69 -35.49
N THR A 291 -14.68 72.50 -35.82
CA THR A 291 -14.01 73.30 -36.87
C THR A 291 -12.84 72.52 -37.53
N THR A 292 -13.06 72.18 -38.81
CA THR A 292 -12.11 72.21 -39.96
C THR A 292 -10.81 71.39 -39.99
N VAL A 293 -10.82 70.42 -40.91
CA VAL A 293 -9.77 69.84 -41.79
C VAL A 293 -9.09 71.01 -42.58
N PRO A 294 -7.81 70.98 -43.07
CA PRO A 294 -7.25 69.89 -43.86
C PRO A 294 -5.73 69.54 -43.86
N ALA A 295 -5.49 68.27 -44.21
CA ALA A 295 -4.46 67.69 -45.08
C ALA A 295 -2.98 68.10 -44.93
N THR A 296 -2.09 67.11 -44.74
CA THR A 296 -1.06 66.74 -45.74
C THR A 296 -0.33 65.44 -45.39
N ASP A 297 0.04 64.71 -46.45
CA ASP A 297 0.79 63.45 -46.48
C ASP A 297 2.17 63.51 -45.83
N THR A 298 2.57 62.45 -45.11
CA THR A 298 3.69 61.53 -45.47
C THR A 298 4.06 60.60 -44.29
N PRO A 299 4.62 59.40 -44.57
CA PRO A 299 4.63 58.28 -43.63
C PRO A 299 5.90 58.26 -42.78
N VAL A 300 5.73 58.13 -41.45
CA VAL A 300 6.82 57.77 -40.54
C VAL A 300 6.32 56.63 -39.66
N THR A 301 6.92 55.46 -39.82
CA THR A 301 6.81 54.32 -38.90
C THR A 301 7.37 54.66 -37.53
N PRO A 302 6.66 54.33 -36.44
CA PRO A 302 7.31 54.05 -35.17
C PRO A 302 6.91 52.69 -34.59
N MET A 303 7.94 52.00 -34.14
CA MET A 303 7.96 50.91 -33.16
C MET A 303 7.01 51.16 -31.98
N PRO A 304 6.23 50.17 -31.48
CA PRO A 304 5.53 50.32 -30.22
C PRO A 304 6.35 49.79 -29.03
N LEU A 305 6.42 50.63 -28.00
CA LEU A 305 6.77 50.35 -26.61
C LEU A 305 5.51 49.78 -25.89
N PRO A 306 5.64 48.91 -24.86
CA PRO A 306 4.51 48.13 -24.36
C PRO A 306 3.64 48.91 -23.38
N THR A 307 2.32 48.68 -23.45
CA THR A 307 1.35 49.06 -22.42
C THR A 307 0.56 47.84 -21.96
N THR A 308 0.74 47.54 -20.68
CA THR A 308 -0.02 46.62 -19.84
C THR A 308 -1.42 47.17 -19.58
N GLU A 309 -2.47 46.44 -19.97
CA GLU A 309 -3.78 46.47 -19.29
C GLU A 309 -4.43 45.08 -19.33
N SER A 310 -4.99 44.70 -18.18
CA SER A 310 -5.62 43.42 -17.86
C SER A 310 -7.14 43.53 -18.02
N PRO A 311 -7.83 42.53 -18.62
CA PRO A 311 -9.25 42.32 -18.39
C PRO A 311 -9.56 41.00 -17.66
N LEU A 312 -10.54 41.12 -16.76
CA LEU A 312 -11.19 40.12 -15.90
C LEU A 312 -11.85 38.98 -16.73
N PRO A 313 -11.91 37.72 -16.24
CA PRO A 313 -12.21 36.57 -17.08
C PRO A 313 -13.71 36.42 -17.37
N THR A 314 -14.04 36.33 -18.64
CA THR A 314 -15.35 35.83 -19.10
C THR A 314 -15.20 34.33 -19.35
N THR A 315 -15.89 33.51 -18.55
CA THR A 315 -15.92 32.05 -18.69
C THR A 315 -16.70 31.66 -19.95
N VAL A 316 -15.98 31.40 -21.03
CA VAL A 316 -16.48 30.63 -22.18
C VAL A 316 -15.86 29.24 -22.06
N THR A 317 -16.66 28.26 -21.65
CA THR A 317 -16.27 26.84 -21.64
C THR A 317 -16.06 26.38 -23.09
N PRO A 318 -14.84 25.98 -23.51
CA PRO A 318 -14.67 25.34 -24.81
C PRO A 318 -15.19 23.91 -24.75
N ALA A 319 -15.78 23.46 -25.86
CA ALA A 319 -16.19 22.07 -26.09
C ALA A 319 -15.00 21.09 -25.95
N PRO A 320 -15.25 19.84 -25.53
CA PRO A 320 -14.19 18.86 -25.26
C PRO A 320 -13.44 18.49 -26.55
N THR A 321 -12.13 18.76 -26.57
CA THR A 321 -11.23 18.31 -27.64
C THR A 321 -11.10 16.79 -27.55
N THR A 322 -11.57 16.10 -28.60
CA THR A 322 -11.31 14.67 -28.79
C THR A 322 -9.80 14.48 -28.89
N VAL A 323 -9.21 13.70 -27.99
CA VAL A 323 -7.79 13.34 -28.03
C VAL A 323 -7.59 12.32 -29.13
N THR A 324 -7.59 12.76 -30.38
CA THR A 324 -7.08 11.97 -31.51
C THR A 324 -5.65 12.43 -31.76
N PRO A 325 -4.62 11.61 -31.50
CA PRO A 325 -3.28 11.95 -31.97
C PRO A 325 -3.34 12.08 -33.50
N ALA A 326 -2.83 13.18 -34.04
CA ALA A 326 -2.68 13.33 -35.48
C ALA A 326 -1.83 12.15 -36.00
N PRO A 327 -2.30 11.37 -36.99
CA PRO A 327 -1.51 10.29 -37.55
C PRO A 327 -0.24 10.89 -38.14
N THR A 328 0.92 10.36 -37.72
CA THR A 328 2.19 10.69 -38.36
C THR A 328 2.08 10.32 -39.84
N THR A 329 2.53 11.18 -40.73
CA THR A 329 2.35 11.05 -42.19
C THR A 329 3.15 9.89 -42.82
N GLU A 330 3.84 9.11 -42.01
CA GLU A 330 4.46 7.84 -42.40
C GLU A 330 3.55 6.67 -42.02
N ALA A 331 3.25 5.81 -42.99
CA ALA A 331 2.54 4.56 -42.73
C ALA A 331 3.20 3.80 -41.57
N PRO A 332 2.43 3.15 -40.67
CA PRO A 332 3.01 2.42 -39.56
C PRO A 332 3.90 1.31 -40.10
N THR A 333 5.21 1.46 -39.97
CA THR A 333 6.17 0.39 -40.22
C THR A 333 5.81 -0.75 -39.28
N THR A 334 5.34 -1.87 -39.82
CA THR A 334 5.05 -3.05 -38.99
C THR A 334 6.38 -3.66 -38.57
N CYS A 335 6.56 -3.85 -37.26
CA CYS A 335 7.72 -4.58 -36.77
C CYS A 335 7.65 -6.02 -37.28
N THR A 336 8.62 -6.42 -38.10
CA THR A 336 8.70 -7.77 -38.66
C THR A 336 9.27 -8.79 -37.68
N GLN A 337 9.78 -8.33 -36.54
CA GLN A 337 10.33 -9.18 -35.48
C GLN A 337 9.23 -9.65 -34.55
N SER A 338 9.33 -10.92 -34.11
CA SER A 338 8.51 -11.45 -33.02
C SER A 338 8.68 -10.61 -31.76
N ARG A 339 7.60 -10.45 -30.98
CA ARG A 339 7.63 -9.74 -29.70
C ARG A 339 8.38 -10.57 -28.67
N VAL A 340 9.47 -10.03 -28.14
CA VAL A 340 10.26 -10.65 -27.07
C VAL A 340 10.31 -9.72 -25.86
N ARG A 341 9.66 -10.10 -24.76
CA ARG A 341 9.80 -9.41 -23.47
C ARG A 341 11.05 -9.91 -22.75
N LYS A 342 11.97 -9.00 -22.46
CA LYS A 342 13.24 -9.26 -21.76
C LYS A 342 13.22 -8.64 -20.37
N SER A 343 14.12 -9.07 -19.50
CA SER A 343 14.35 -8.37 -18.24
C SER A 343 14.85 -6.96 -18.53
N TRP A 344 14.53 -6.00 -17.65
CA TRP A 344 15.10 -4.65 -17.78
C TRP A 344 16.63 -4.64 -17.86
N SER A 345 17.29 -5.52 -17.09
CA SER A 345 18.74 -5.64 -17.06
C SER A 345 19.33 -6.21 -18.35
N SER A 346 18.53 -6.94 -19.13
CA SER A 346 18.92 -7.51 -20.43
C SER A 346 18.59 -6.62 -21.62
N LEU A 347 17.89 -5.50 -21.41
CA LEU A 347 17.73 -4.47 -22.44
C LEU A 347 19.05 -3.71 -22.66
N SER A 348 19.37 -3.47 -23.92
CA SER A 348 20.38 -2.47 -24.32
C SER A 348 19.95 -1.06 -23.94
N ASP A 349 20.90 -0.13 -23.86
CA ASP A 349 20.61 1.28 -23.58
C ASP A 349 19.68 1.91 -24.63
N ALA A 350 19.78 1.46 -25.89
CA ALA A 350 18.87 1.87 -26.96
C ALA A 350 17.44 1.36 -26.74
N GLU A 351 17.27 0.09 -26.34
CA GLU A 351 15.95 -0.47 -25.99
C GLU A 351 15.34 0.26 -24.78
N LYS A 352 16.13 0.49 -23.72
CA LYS A 352 15.69 1.25 -22.53
C LYS A 352 15.28 2.68 -22.90
N THR A 353 16.07 3.36 -23.72
CA THR A 353 15.75 4.72 -24.19
C THR A 353 14.46 4.73 -24.98
N THR A 354 14.31 3.80 -25.92
CA THR A 354 13.11 3.66 -26.76
C THR A 354 11.86 3.42 -25.91
N TYR A 355 11.92 2.49 -24.95
CA TYR A 355 10.81 2.21 -24.03
C TYR A 355 10.43 3.45 -23.20
N LYS A 356 11.41 4.13 -22.59
CA LYS A 356 11.14 5.34 -21.79
C LYS A 356 10.55 6.47 -22.64
N SER A 357 11.03 6.66 -23.87
CA SER A 357 10.47 7.63 -24.81
C SER A 357 9.05 7.29 -25.25
N ALA A 358 8.72 6.00 -25.42
CA ALA A 358 7.36 5.58 -25.69
C ALA A 358 6.42 5.87 -24.51
N ILE A 359 6.87 5.61 -23.27
CA ILE A 359 6.12 5.96 -22.04
C ILE A 359 5.89 7.47 -21.95
N ALA A 360 6.95 8.28 -22.12
CA ALA A 360 6.85 9.73 -22.08
C ALA A 360 5.84 10.26 -23.11
N LEU A 361 5.90 9.77 -24.36
CA LEU A 361 4.96 10.18 -25.39
C LEU A 361 3.52 9.72 -25.10
N ALA A 362 3.34 8.53 -24.52
CA ALA A 362 2.02 8.07 -24.09
C ALA A 362 1.43 8.97 -22.99
N MET A 363 2.27 9.46 -22.08
CA MET A 363 1.86 10.42 -21.04
C MET A 363 1.50 11.77 -21.65
N ASP A 364 2.33 12.30 -22.56
CA ASP A 364 2.07 13.56 -23.25
C ASP A 364 0.79 13.52 -24.09
N SER A 365 0.48 12.38 -24.69
CA SER A 365 -0.71 12.20 -25.52
C SER A 365 -1.99 11.96 -24.72
N GLY A 366 -1.92 11.78 -23.40
CA GLY A 366 -3.05 11.38 -22.56
C GLY A 366 -3.46 9.91 -22.66
N LEU A 367 -2.83 9.13 -23.56
CA LEU A 367 -3.17 7.71 -23.75
C LEU A 367 -2.69 6.86 -22.56
N TYR A 368 -1.65 7.29 -21.85
CA TYR A 368 -1.24 6.65 -20.60
C TYR A 368 -2.35 6.76 -19.54
N GLN A 369 -2.96 7.93 -19.39
CA GLN A 369 -4.07 8.18 -18.47
C GLN A 369 -5.33 7.44 -18.92
N ARG A 370 -5.53 7.25 -20.23
CA ARG A 370 -6.59 6.38 -20.75
C ARG A 370 -6.46 4.95 -20.20
N PHE A 371 -5.25 4.38 -20.22
CA PHE A 371 -5.01 3.05 -19.65
C PHE A 371 -5.12 3.03 -18.12
N LEU A 372 -4.66 4.08 -17.44
CA LEU A 372 -4.90 4.25 -16.00
C LEU A 372 -6.40 4.21 -15.66
N SER A 373 -7.24 4.85 -16.47
CA SER A 373 -8.70 4.86 -16.26
C SER A 373 -9.34 3.47 -16.34
N MET A 374 -8.73 2.55 -17.09
CA MET A 374 -9.26 1.19 -17.23
C MET A 374 -9.13 0.37 -15.96
N HIS A 375 -8.06 0.63 -15.21
CA HIS A 375 -7.81 0.00 -13.92
C HIS A 375 -8.54 0.72 -12.77
N TYR A 376 -8.84 2.00 -12.95
CA TYR A 376 -9.66 2.78 -12.04
C TYR A 376 -11.15 2.39 -12.10
N ASP A 377 -11.65 1.91 -13.25
CA ASP A 377 -13.01 1.39 -13.38
C ASP A 377 -13.31 0.31 -12.36
N GLN A 378 -14.34 0.50 -11.53
CA GLN A 378 -14.61 -0.37 -10.39
C GLN A 378 -14.89 -1.82 -10.79
N MET A 379 -15.70 -2.06 -11.84
CA MET A 379 -16.00 -3.44 -12.23
C MET A 379 -14.82 -4.12 -12.92
N GLY A 380 -14.06 -3.38 -13.74
CA GLY A 380 -12.79 -3.86 -14.29
C GLY A 380 -11.83 -4.25 -13.17
N ASN A 381 -11.66 -3.38 -12.17
CA ASN A 381 -10.80 -3.62 -11.02
C ASN A 381 -11.22 -4.85 -10.19
N MET A 382 -12.53 -5.07 -10.01
CA MET A 382 -13.06 -6.26 -9.33
C MET A 382 -12.76 -7.56 -10.07
N GLN A 383 -12.68 -7.56 -11.41
CA GLN A 383 -12.18 -8.73 -12.15
C GLN A 383 -10.65 -8.82 -12.07
N ALA A 384 -9.98 -7.67 -12.10
CA ALA A 384 -8.54 -7.60 -12.07
C ALA A 384 -7.93 -8.19 -10.80
N HIS A 385 -8.60 -8.15 -9.64
CA HIS A 385 -8.02 -8.56 -8.34
C HIS A 385 -8.90 -9.48 -7.50
N ASN A 386 -8.30 -10.39 -6.74
CA ASN A 386 -8.95 -11.35 -5.85
C ASN A 386 -9.95 -12.27 -6.57
N THR A 387 -9.66 -12.62 -7.82
CA THR A 387 -10.51 -13.49 -8.63
C THR A 387 -9.71 -14.53 -9.42
N CYS A 388 -10.41 -15.55 -9.91
CA CYS A 388 -9.84 -16.56 -10.79
C CYS A 388 -9.26 -16.00 -12.10
N VAL A 389 -9.61 -14.77 -12.49
CA VAL A 389 -9.25 -14.17 -13.77
C VAL A 389 -8.19 -13.07 -13.68
N PHE A 390 -7.66 -12.80 -12.48
CA PHE A 390 -6.62 -11.81 -12.17
C PHE A 390 -5.50 -11.77 -13.25
N ILE A 391 -4.84 -12.90 -13.52
CA ILE A 391 -3.73 -12.97 -14.48
C ILE A 391 -4.18 -12.68 -15.92
N TYR A 392 -5.34 -13.17 -16.32
CA TYR A 392 -5.80 -13.08 -17.71
C TYR A 392 -6.29 -11.67 -18.05
N TRP A 393 -6.96 -11.01 -17.09
CA TRP A 393 -7.32 -9.60 -17.19
C TRP A 393 -6.07 -8.74 -17.37
N HIS A 394 -5.06 -8.94 -16.51
CA HIS A 394 -3.79 -8.21 -16.60
C HIS A 394 -3.01 -8.54 -17.88
N ARG A 395 -3.04 -9.77 -18.38
CA ARG A 395 -2.42 -10.13 -19.67
C ARG A 395 -3.02 -9.34 -20.83
N GLN A 396 -4.35 -9.28 -20.94
CA GLN A 396 -5.01 -8.48 -21.97
C GLN A 396 -4.68 -6.99 -21.82
N PHE A 397 -4.64 -6.49 -20.57
CA PHE A 397 -4.29 -5.10 -20.27
C PHE A 397 -2.87 -4.75 -20.74
N LEU A 398 -1.88 -5.60 -20.43
CA LEU A 398 -0.50 -5.45 -20.87
C LEU A 398 -0.35 -5.50 -22.40
N VAL A 399 -1.06 -6.42 -23.07
CA VAL A 399 -1.03 -6.52 -24.55
C VAL A 399 -1.62 -5.27 -25.19
N GLY A 400 -2.75 -4.77 -24.68
CA GLY A 400 -3.35 -3.52 -25.14
C GLY A 400 -2.41 -2.33 -24.93
N PHE A 401 -1.77 -2.24 -23.76
CA PHE A 401 -0.83 -1.15 -23.46
C PHE A 401 0.40 -1.19 -24.38
N GLU A 402 0.95 -2.38 -24.62
CA GLU A 402 2.06 -2.57 -25.55
C GLU A 402 1.67 -2.21 -26.98
N ASN A 403 0.47 -2.59 -27.43
CA ASN A 403 -0.07 -2.20 -28.74
C ASN A 403 -0.21 -0.68 -28.87
N MET A 404 -0.67 -0.01 -27.81
CA MET A 404 -0.72 1.45 -27.75
C MET A 404 0.68 2.04 -27.93
N LEU A 405 1.67 1.62 -27.13
CA LEU A 405 3.06 2.11 -27.25
C LEU A 405 3.63 1.93 -28.66
N ARG A 406 3.42 0.74 -29.25
CA ARG A 406 3.89 0.39 -30.60
C ARG A 406 3.25 1.25 -31.69
N SER A 407 2.04 1.75 -31.45
CA SER A 407 1.29 2.57 -32.42
C SER A 407 1.68 4.04 -32.44
N LEU A 408 2.35 4.55 -31.39
CA LEU A 408 2.54 6.00 -31.23
C LEU A 408 3.46 6.60 -32.32
N LYS A 409 4.55 5.92 -32.69
CA LYS A 409 5.52 6.34 -33.72
C LYS A 409 6.22 5.13 -34.37
N PRO A 410 6.70 5.23 -35.62
CA PRO A 410 7.43 4.15 -36.29
C PRO A 410 8.63 3.61 -35.50
N ALA A 411 9.35 4.48 -34.80
CA ALA A 411 10.49 4.09 -33.95
C ALA A 411 10.10 3.16 -32.77
N PHE A 412 8.82 3.15 -32.37
CA PHE A 412 8.33 2.33 -31.27
C PHE A 412 7.65 1.05 -31.75
N ALA A 413 7.56 0.82 -33.06
CA ALA A 413 6.83 -0.30 -33.64
C ALA A 413 7.27 -1.67 -33.09
N CYS A 414 8.52 -1.81 -32.65
CA CYS A 414 9.08 -3.02 -32.07
C CYS A 414 9.16 -3.02 -30.53
N VAL A 415 8.68 -1.99 -29.84
CA VAL A 415 8.70 -1.92 -28.37
C VAL A 415 7.92 -3.08 -27.77
N THR A 416 8.47 -3.64 -26.70
CA THR A 416 7.84 -4.64 -25.83
C THR A 416 7.99 -4.21 -24.39
N ILE A 417 7.05 -4.59 -23.53
CA ILE A 417 7.14 -4.28 -22.09
C ILE A 417 8.27 -5.13 -21.46
N PRO A 418 9.32 -4.53 -20.86
CA PRO A 418 10.32 -5.29 -20.13
C PRO A 418 9.77 -5.75 -18.78
N TYR A 419 10.20 -6.91 -18.31
CA TYR A 419 9.81 -7.39 -16.98
C TYR A 419 10.82 -6.98 -15.89
N PHE A 420 10.31 -6.73 -14.69
CA PHE A 420 11.11 -6.43 -13.51
C PHE A 420 11.57 -7.73 -12.84
N ASP A 421 12.80 -8.15 -13.13
CA ASP A 421 13.39 -9.38 -12.57
C ASP A 421 13.85 -9.25 -11.11
N TYR A 422 12.92 -8.91 -10.22
CA TYR A 422 13.19 -8.84 -8.79
C TYR A 422 13.55 -10.22 -8.21
N ILE A 423 13.30 -11.33 -8.90
CA ILE A 423 13.67 -12.68 -8.44
C ILE A 423 15.19 -12.86 -8.52
N ASN A 424 15.80 -12.52 -9.66
CA ASN A 424 17.27 -12.54 -9.78
C ASN A 424 17.91 -11.42 -8.93
N ASP A 425 17.34 -10.22 -8.94
CA ASP A 425 17.88 -9.10 -8.15
C ASP A 425 17.84 -9.36 -6.64
N ASN A 426 16.83 -10.08 -6.15
CA ASN A 426 16.73 -10.49 -4.76
C ASN A 426 17.91 -11.37 -4.31
N THR A 427 18.53 -12.13 -5.21
CA THR A 427 19.73 -12.91 -4.84
C THR A 427 20.95 -12.02 -4.59
N LYS A 428 21.01 -10.81 -5.15
CA LYS A 428 22.05 -9.81 -4.80
C LYS A 428 21.88 -9.34 -3.35
N TYR A 429 20.63 -9.17 -2.93
CA TYR A 429 20.25 -8.80 -1.58
C TYR A 429 20.59 -9.91 -0.59
N MET A 430 20.17 -11.15 -0.88
CA MET A 430 20.57 -12.31 -0.08
C MET A 430 22.08 -12.53 -0.05
N ALA A 431 22.81 -12.18 -1.12
CA ALA A 431 24.25 -12.31 -1.16
C ALA A 431 25.00 -11.21 -0.38
N GLY A 432 24.31 -10.18 0.12
CA GLY A 432 24.89 -9.01 0.78
C GLY A 432 25.62 -8.06 -0.18
N THR A 433 25.39 -8.16 -1.49
CA THR A 433 26.06 -7.33 -2.51
C THR A 433 25.33 -6.01 -2.79
N CYS A 434 24.13 -5.86 -2.27
CA CYS A 434 23.31 -4.66 -2.25
C CYS A 434 22.45 -4.69 -0.98
N THR A 435 21.82 -3.57 -0.63
CA THR A 435 21.11 -3.45 0.65
C THR A 435 19.64 -3.08 0.45
N THR A 436 19.36 -2.04 -0.31
CA THR A 436 18.00 -1.57 -0.57
C THR A 436 17.57 -1.93 -1.99
N MET A 437 16.26 -2.01 -2.24
CA MET A 437 15.72 -2.43 -3.53
C MET A 437 16.33 -1.66 -4.71
N ASN A 438 16.52 -0.34 -4.60
CA ASN A 438 17.11 0.43 -5.69
C ASN A 438 18.59 0.08 -5.95
N THR A 439 19.36 -0.27 -4.92
CA THR A 439 20.76 -0.69 -5.10
C THR A 439 20.88 -2.09 -5.69
N CYS A 440 19.85 -2.90 -5.55
CA CYS A 440 19.79 -4.24 -6.11
C CYS A 440 19.24 -4.27 -7.54
N SER A 441 18.27 -3.40 -7.82
CA SER A 441 17.46 -3.38 -9.03
C SER A 441 17.62 -2.07 -9.80
N PRO A 442 18.44 -2.05 -10.87
CA PRO A 442 18.71 -0.84 -11.64
C PRO A 442 17.46 -0.17 -12.21
N ILE A 443 16.42 -0.94 -12.57
CA ILE A 443 15.15 -0.42 -13.10
C ILE A 443 14.54 0.68 -12.22
N LEU A 444 14.66 0.58 -10.89
CA LEU A 444 14.10 1.57 -9.96
C LEU A 444 14.80 2.93 -10.04
N ASN A 445 16.05 2.95 -10.51
CA ASN A 445 16.81 4.18 -10.75
C ASN A 445 16.69 4.66 -12.21
N GLU A 446 16.46 3.75 -13.16
CA GLU A 446 16.55 4.06 -14.60
C GLU A 446 15.19 4.37 -15.25
N LEU A 447 14.09 3.83 -14.71
CA LEU A 447 12.71 4.13 -15.11
C LEU A 447 12.16 5.24 -14.21
N GLY A 448 12.75 6.44 -14.34
CA GLY A 448 12.58 7.57 -13.43
C GLY A 448 13.83 7.78 -12.58
N SER A 449 13.64 7.99 -11.28
CA SER A 449 14.73 8.13 -10.29
C SER A 449 14.48 7.32 -9.00
N ALA A 450 15.51 7.02 -8.21
CA ALA A 450 15.36 6.58 -6.81
C ALA A 450 15.84 7.62 -5.79
N THR A 451 16.33 8.78 -6.23
CA THR A 451 16.84 9.87 -5.37
C THR A 451 15.79 10.35 -4.38
N ALA A 452 16.18 10.91 -3.24
CA ALA A 452 15.23 11.57 -2.34
C ALA A 452 14.61 12.80 -3.04
N GLY A 453 13.45 12.62 -3.67
CA GLY A 453 12.65 13.69 -4.24
C GLY A 453 11.80 14.42 -3.18
N MET A 454 10.98 15.36 -3.65
CA MET A 454 10.02 16.04 -2.79
C MET A 454 8.85 15.10 -2.46
N ILE A 455 8.33 15.18 -1.25
CA ILE A 455 7.06 14.53 -0.93
C ILE A 455 5.92 15.35 -1.54
N LYS A 456 5.11 14.72 -2.38
CA LYS A 456 3.96 15.35 -3.02
C LYS A 456 2.75 14.43 -2.92
N SER A 457 1.59 15.03 -2.70
CA SER A 457 0.30 14.37 -2.81
C SER A 457 -0.30 14.65 -4.18
N VAL A 458 -0.71 13.59 -4.88
CA VAL A 458 -1.37 13.69 -6.18
C VAL A 458 -2.69 12.93 -6.10
N THR A 459 -3.75 13.52 -6.65
CA THR A 459 -5.09 12.93 -6.64
C THR A 459 -5.41 12.37 -8.02
N PHE A 460 -5.72 11.09 -8.08
CA PHE A 460 -6.07 10.34 -9.29
C PHE A 460 -7.49 9.84 -9.12
N GLY A 461 -8.45 10.30 -9.94
CA GLY A 461 -9.82 9.80 -9.84
C GLY A 461 -10.35 9.79 -8.39
N GLY A 462 -10.21 10.90 -7.67
CA GLY A 462 -10.63 11.01 -6.27
C GLY A 462 -9.79 10.23 -5.23
N SER A 463 -8.80 9.43 -5.64
CA SER A 463 -7.84 8.78 -4.73
C SER A 463 -6.59 9.64 -4.58
N THR A 464 -6.33 10.15 -3.38
CA THR A 464 -5.11 10.91 -3.09
C THR A 464 -4.01 9.99 -2.61
N VAL A 465 -2.87 9.99 -3.30
CA VAL A 465 -1.67 9.25 -2.92
C VAL A 465 -0.55 10.22 -2.63
N SER A 466 0.16 9.98 -1.52
CA SER A 466 1.33 10.75 -1.13
C SER A 466 2.59 9.90 -1.20
N GLY A 467 3.68 10.51 -1.64
CA GLY A 467 4.96 9.80 -1.78
C GLY A 467 6.03 10.70 -2.38
N ARG A 468 7.18 10.10 -2.63
CA ARG A 468 8.32 10.75 -3.27
C ARG A 468 8.01 11.01 -4.74
N CYS A 469 8.08 12.27 -5.17
CA CYS A 469 7.65 12.68 -6.50
C CYS A 469 8.83 13.24 -7.31
N ASP A 470 9.38 12.33 -8.10
CA ASP A 470 10.43 12.48 -9.10
C ASP A 470 10.08 13.26 -10.36
N ALA A 471 10.46 14.52 -10.54
CA ALA A 471 10.40 15.16 -11.86
C ALA A 471 11.59 14.69 -12.75
N SER A 472 11.65 13.39 -13.01
CA SER A 472 12.73 12.73 -13.74
C SER A 472 12.18 11.90 -14.90
N PHE A 473 12.84 11.95 -16.05
CA PHE A 473 12.42 11.22 -17.24
C PHE A 473 12.22 9.70 -16.99
N PRO A 474 11.07 9.11 -17.39
CA PRO A 474 9.96 9.71 -18.14
C PRO A 474 8.80 10.28 -17.28
N LEU A 475 8.93 10.31 -15.96
CA LEU A 475 7.85 10.69 -15.03
C LEU A 475 7.52 12.19 -15.02
N ASP A 476 8.45 13.03 -15.47
CA ASP A 476 8.23 14.46 -15.71
C ASP A 476 7.17 14.73 -16.79
N HIS A 477 6.85 13.75 -17.62
CA HIS A 477 5.75 13.83 -18.59
C HIS A 477 4.37 13.50 -17.98
N PHE A 478 4.33 12.95 -16.76
CA PHE A 478 3.09 12.48 -16.17
C PHE A 478 2.08 13.62 -15.86
N ASN A 479 0.81 13.34 -16.12
CA ASN A 479 -0.34 14.15 -15.72
C ASN A 479 -1.40 13.24 -15.08
N GLU A 480 -1.96 13.63 -13.93
CA GLU A 480 -3.00 12.88 -13.23
C GLU A 480 -4.36 12.94 -13.94
N ASN A 481 -4.57 13.97 -14.78
CA ASN A 481 -5.77 14.15 -15.57
C ASN A 481 -5.53 13.71 -17.01
N GLU A 482 -6.55 13.13 -17.63
CA GLU A 482 -6.49 12.81 -19.04
C GLU A 482 -6.42 14.08 -19.91
N GLY A 483 -5.47 14.11 -20.86
CA GLY A 483 -5.29 15.18 -21.84
C GLY A 483 -3.98 15.96 -21.67
N ALA A 484 -3.54 16.61 -22.76
CA ALA A 484 -2.27 17.34 -22.87
C ALA A 484 -2.27 18.70 -22.13
N GLY A 485 -2.86 18.78 -20.94
CA GLY A 485 -2.84 19.98 -20.11
C GLY A 485 -1.45 20.26 -19.53
N THR A 486 -1.05 21.53 -19.47
CA THR A 486 0.26 21.97 -18.92
C THR A 486 0.35 21.90 -17.40
N ASN A 487 -0.77 21.72 -16.69
CA ASN A 487 -0.87 21.88 -15.23
C ASN A 487 -0.90 20.56 -14.45
N GLY A 488 -0.35 19.47 -15.01
CA GLY A 488 -0.27 18.18 -14.31
C GLY A 488 0.79 18.15 -13.20
N ALA A 489 0.81 17.08 -12.42
CA ALA A 489 1.74 16.86 -11.32
C ALA A 489 3.19 16.81 -11.77
N LYS A 490 3.46 16.40 -13.03
CA LYS A 490 4.81 16.27 -13.64
C LYS A 490 5.75 15.38 -12.83
N CYS A 491 5.17 14.42 -12.13
CA CYS A 491 5.81 13.33 -11.42
C CYS A 491 4.73 12.38 -10.90
N VAL A 492 5.14 11.16 -10.52
CA VAL A 492 4.28 10.17 -9.86
C VAL A 492 4.77 10.01 -8.42
N PRO A 493 3.89 10.04 -7.40
CA PRO A 493 4.27 9.70 -6.03
C PRO A 493 4.68 8.23 -5.92
N ARG A 494 5.90 7.97 -5.45
CA ARG A 494 6.50 6.64 -5.33
C ARG A 494 7.01 6.38 -3.92
N GLY A 495 7.33 5.14 -3.61
CA GLY A 495 7.99 4.77 -2.35
C GLY A 495 9.42 5.27 -2.23
N SER A 496 9.96 5.16 -1.02
CA SER A 496 11.35 5.50 -0.69
C SER A 496 12.27 4.31 -0.97
N TYR A 497 12.59 4.07 -2.24
CA TYR A 497 13.37 2.89 -2.65
C TYR A 497 14.76 2.79 -2.01
N THR A 498 15.33 3.92 -1.57
CA THR A 498 16.62 4.00 -0.86
C THR A 498 16.56 3.55 0.59
N SER A 499 15.38 3.25 1.12
CA SER A 499 15.17 2.74 2.48
C SER A 499 14.24 1.51 2.50
N THR A 500 13.83 1.01 1.34
CA THR A 500 13.00 -0.19 1.21
C THR A 500 13.87 -1.41 0.95
N TYR A 501 13.57 -2.50 1.66
CA TYR A 501 14.22 -3.79 1.51
C TYR A 501 13.36 -4.76 0.70
N PHE A 502 13.96 -5.79 0.11
CA PHE A 502 13.16 -6.80 -0.57
C PHE A 502 12.33 -7.63 0.41
N PRO A 503 11.02 -7.83 0.14
CA PRO A 503 10.21 -8.76 0.90
C PRO A 503 10.61 -10.21 0.59
N VAL A 504 10.47 -11.12 1.56
CA VAL A 504 10.75 -12.56 1.35
C VAL A 504 9.88 -13.15 0.23
N ALA A 505 8.64 -12.67 0.13
CA ALA A 505 7.61 -13.15 -0.79
C ALA A 505 8.01 -13.10 -2.28
N VAL A 506 8.97 -12.25 -2.66
CA VAL A 506 9.40 -12.09 -4.06
C VAL A 506 10.66 -12.89 -4.39
N GLY A 507 11.25 -13.56 -3.40
CA GLY A 507 12.41 -14.43 -3.57
C GLY A 507 12.05 -15.76 -4.22
N TYR A 508 13.04 -16.38 -4.87
CA TYR A 508 12.85 -17.61 -5.64
C TYR A 508 12.13 -18.74 -4.90
N THR A 509 12.42 -18.97 -3.61
CA THR A 509 11.76 -20.04 -2.84
C THR A 509 10.26 -19.79 -2.70
N SER A 510 9.85 -18.54 -2.45
CA SER A 510 8.43 -18.17 -2.35
C SER A 510 7.74 -18.23 -3.70
N ILE A 511 8.41 -17.79 -4.78
CA ILE A 511 7.90 -17.88 -6.15
C ILE A 511 7.72 -19.34 -6.58
N ARG A 512 8.72 -20.20 -6.35
CA ARG A 512 8.63 -21.62 -6.65
C ARG A 512 7.46 -22.27 -5.91
N ALA A 513 7.29 -21.95 -4.62
CA ALA A 513 6.17 -22.46 -3.83
C ALA A 513 4.81 -22.00 -4.40
N ALA A 514 4.66 -20.74 -4.79
CA ALA A 514 3.43 -20.21 -5.35
C ALA A 514 3.05 -20.83 -6.71
N ILE A 515 4.03 -21.12 -7.56
CA ILE A 515 3.79 -21.61 -8.94
C ILE A 515 3.62 -23.12 -8.98
N LEU A 516 4.36 -23.87 -8.14
CA LEU A 516 4.47 -25.32 -8.24
C LEU A 516 3.88 -26.06 -7.03
N GLY A 517 3.56 -25.37 -5.94
CA GLY A 517 3.04 -25.98 -4.72
C GLY A 517 1.60 -26.47 -4.82
N ASP A 518 0.84 -25.97 -5.79
CA ASP A 518 -0.60 -26.19 -5.86
C ASP A 518 -1.05 -27.02 -7.08
N LYS A 519 -2.30 -27.52 -7.01
CA LYS A 519 -2.84 -28.50 -7.95
C LYS A 519 -3.53 -27.89 -9.18
N ASP A 520 -4.08 -26.69 -9.07
CA ASP A 520 -4.92 -26.06 -10.09
C ASP A 520 -4.55 -24.58 -10.31
N VAL A 521 -5.04 -24.00 -11.41
CA VAL A 521 -4.67 -22.63 -11.79
C VAL A 521 -5.26 -21.58 -10.86
N SER A 522 -6.41 -21.85 -10.23
CA SER A 522 -7.08 -20.92 -9.32
C SER A 522 -6.25 -20.68 -8.05
N THR A 523 -5.74 -21.77 -7.47
CA THR A 523 -4.85 -21.74 -6.30
C THR A 523 -3.51 -21.09 -6.63
N VAL A 524 -2.92 -21.40 -7.79
CA VAL A 524 -1.69 -20.73 -8.26
C VAL A 524 -1.90 -19.23 -8.47
N ASN A 525 -3.01 -18.81 -9.09
CA ASN A 525 -3.33 -17.38 -9.28
C ASN A 525 -3.46 -16.67 -7.92
N THR A 526 -4.16 -17.28 -6.98
CA THR A 526 -4.31 -16.77 -5.60
C THR A 526 -2.96 -16.65 -4.89
N ALA A 527 -2.08 -17.65 -5.04
CA ALA A 527 -0.77 -17.65 -4.43
C ALA A 527 0.17 -16.59 -5.04
N ILE A 528 0.14 -16.41 -6.36
CA ILE A 528 0.90 -15.36 -7.05
C ILE A 528 0.41 -13.98 -6.61
N GLU A 529 -0.91 -13.77 -6.57
CA GLU A 529 -1.52 -12.50 -6.17
C GLU A 529 -1.20 -12.14 -4.71
N GLY A 530 -1.47 -13.05 -3.78
CA GLY A 530 -1.26 -12.85 -2.34
C GLY A 530 0.21 -12.80 -1.90
N SER A 531 1.13 -13.24 -2.76
CA SER A 531 2.57 -13.25 -2.49
C SER A 531 3.28 -12.15 -3.29
N ALA A 532 3.92 -12.49 -4.41
CA ALA A 532 4.82 -11.58 -5.11
C ALA A 532 4.14 -10.32 -5.64
N HIS A 533 2.89 -10.43 -6.09
CA HIS A 533 2.14 -9.29 -6.59
C HIS A 533 1.85 -8.26 -5.48
N ASN A 534 1.15 -8.64 -4.41
CA ASN A 534 0.76 -7.72 -3.34
C ASN A 534 1.97 -7.18 -2.57
N TYR A 535 2.98 -8.02 -2.29
CA TYR A 535 4.16 -7.60 -1.54
C TYR A 535 5.06 -6.66 -2.33
N MET A 536 5.14 -6.81 -3.64
CA MET A 536 5.90 -5.89 -4.48
C MET A 536 5.15 -4.55 -4.64
N HIS A 537 3.82 -4.55 -4.80
CA HIS A 537 3.01 -3.33 -4.73
C HIS A 537 3.23 -2.56 -3.42
N ASN A 538 3.18 -3.26 -2.28
CA ASN A 538 3.44 -2.69 -0.97
C ASN A 538 4.87 -2.13 -0.84
N ALA A 539 5.88 -2.90 -1.27
CA ALA A 539 7.28 -2.48 -1.18
C ALA A 539 7.57 -1.26 -2.07
N LEU A 540 6.96 -1.19 -3.26
CA LEU A 540 7.15 -0.07 -4.17
C LEU A 540 6.52 1.23 -3.66
N GLY A 541 5.52 1.19 -2.78
CA GLY A 541 5.00 2.38 -2.11
C GLY A 541 4.34 3.40 -3.07
N GLY A 542 3.91 4.54 -2.53
CA GLY A 542 3.30 5.61 -3.34
C GLY A 542 2.10 5.10 -4.15
N ALA A 543 2.05 5.39 -5.45
CA ALA A 543 0.93 4.97 -6.30
C ALA A 543 0.74 3.44 -6.31
N MET A 544 1.83 2.68 -6.18
CA MET A 544 1.80 1.22 -6.18
C MET A 544 1.07 0.62 -4.98
N THR A 545 0.80 1.36 -3.90
CA THR A 545 0.02 0.82 -2.76
C THR A 545 -1.49 0.92 -2.94
N ASN A 546 -1.97 1.54 -4.01
CA ASN A 546 -3.40 1.67 -4.26
C ASN A 546 -3.81 0.79 -5.46
N PRO A 547 -4.76 -0.15 -5.27
CA PRO A 547 -5.13 -1.13 -6.29
C PRO A 547 -5.91 -0.53 -7.45
N PHE A 548 -6.31 0.74 -7.41
CA PHE A 548 -6.97 1.40 -8.54
C PHE A 548 -5.99 2.22 -9.36
N VAL A 549 -5.01 2.86 -8.71
CA VAL A 549 -4.17 3.89 -9.35
C VAL A 549 -2.71 3.49 -9.49
N SER A 550 -2.35 2.27 -9.10
CA SER A 550 -0.99 1.74 -9.28
C SER A 550 -0.44 1.82 -10.70
N PRO A 551 -1.23 1.72 -11.81
CA PRO A 551 -0.71 1.95 -13.15
C PRO A 551 -0.24 3.39 -13.43
N ALA A 552 -0.47 4.34 -12.52
CA ALA A 552 0.09 5.67 -12.63
C ALA A 552 1.63 5.64 -12.65
N ASP A 553 2.24 4.69 -11.93
CA ASP A 553 3.69 4.46 -11.95
C ASP A 553 4.07 3.51 -13.10
N PRO A 554 4.96 3.90 -14.04
CA PRO A 554 5.41 3.04 -15.13
C PRO A 554 6.04 1.71 -14.68
N ILE A 555 6.54 1.62 -13.44
CA ILE A 555 7.05 0.36 -12.90
C ILE A 555 5.95 -0.71 -12.80
N PHE A 556 4.67 -0.31 -12.73
CA PHE A 556 3.51 -1.21 -12.74
C PHE A 556 3.57 -2.20 -13.90
N TYR A 557 3.83 -1.71 -15.12
CA TYR A 557 3.81 -2.55 -16.32
C TYR A 557 4.94 -3.57 -16.31
N SER A 558 6.12 -3.20 -15.79
CA SER A 558 7.24 -4.13 -15.63
C SER A 558 7.04 -5.12 -14.49
N HIS A 559 6.43 -4.71 -13.38
CA HIS A 559 6.02 -5.60 -12.30
C HIS A 559 5.00 -6.64 -12.80
N HIS A 560 3.95 -6.18 -13.50
CA HIS A 560 2.92 -7.07 -14.04
C HIS A 560 3.41 -7.92 -15.21
N ALA A 561 4.39 -7.47 -15.99
CA ALA A 561 5.09 -8.34 -16.94
C ALA A 561 5.83 -9.48 -16.21
N THR A 562 6.38 -9.25 -15.01
CA THR A 562 6.94 -10.34 -14.19
C THR A 562 5.85 -11.30 -13.73
N ILE A 563 4.72 -10.80 -13.23
CA ILE A 563 3.57 -11.62 -12.82
C ILE A 563 3.06 -12.49 -13.98
N ASP A 564 2.95 -11.91 -15.17
CA ASP A 564 2.58 -12.62 -16.39
C ASP A 564 3.63 -13.68 -16.79
N ALA A 565 4.91 -13.38 -16.61
CA ALA A 565 6.01 -14.31 -16.85
C ALA A 565 5.97 -15.51 -15.89
N LEU A 566 5.54 -15.31 -14.63
CA LEU A 566 5.31 -16.42 -13.68
C LEU A 566 4.20 -17.36 -14.18
N ASN A 567 3.12 -16.81 -14.76
CA ASN A 567 2.08 -17.61 -15.39
C ASN A 567 2.58 -18.33 -16.64
N ALA A 568 3.44 -17.72 -17.45
CA ALA A 568 4.06 -18.39 -18.60
C ALA A 568 4.91 -19.61 -18.18
N ILE A 569 5.63 -19.50 -17.05
CA ILE A 569 6.35 -20.63 -16.44
C ILE A 569 5.38 -21.71 -15.96
N TYR A 570 4.32 -21.34 -15.23
CA TYR A 570 3.27 -22.25 -14.81
C TYR A 570 2.70 -23.04 -16.01
N TYR A 571 2.29 -22.32 -17.05
CA TYR A 571 1.70 -22.90 -18.26
C TYR A 571 2.63 -23.92 -18.89
N LYS A 572 3.91 -23.56 -19.11
CA LYS A 572 4.91 -24.51 -19.64
C LYS A 572 5.03 -25.76 -18.77
N CYS A 573 5.05 -25.58 -17.46
CA CYS A 573 5.35 -26.66 -16.53
C CYS A 573 4.19 -27.59 -16.22
N ARG A 574 2.96 -27.11 -16.33
CA ARG A 574 1.77 -27.83 -15.86
C ARG A 574 0.74 -28.06 -16.96
N VAL A 575 0.69 -27.19 -17.96
CA VAL A 575 -0.39 -27.17 -18.96
C VAL A 575 0.09 -27.63 -20.34
N ALA A 576 1.23 -27.10 -20.82
CA ALA A 576 1.69 -27.32 -22.19
C ALA A 576 1.90 -28.81 -22.52
N SER A 577 2.46 -29.60 -21.60
CA SER A 577 2.71 -31.03 -21.80
C SER A 577 1.43 -31.87 -21.92
N GLN A 578 0.28 -31.33 -21.49
CA GLN A 578 -1.01 -32.01 -21.60
C GLN A 578 -1.58 -31.94 -23.03
N GLY A 579 -1.05 -31.07 -23.89
CA GLY A 579 -1.50 -30.94 -25.28
C GLY A 579 -2.98 -30.59 -25.42
N LEU A 580 -3.52 -29.78 -24.50
CA LEU A 580 -4.95 -29.48 -24.45
C LEU A 580 -5.43 -28.75 -25.70
N THR A 581 -6.52 -29.25 -26.30
CA THR A 581 -7.29 -28.50 -27.31
C THR A 581 -7.99 -27.30 -26.67
N ASP A 582 -8.49 -26.36 -27.49
CA ASP A 582 -9.22 -25.20 -26.97
C ASP A 582 -10.47 -25.57 -26.15
N ASP A 583 -11.20 -26.62 -26.54
CA ASP A 583 -12.32 -27.15 -25.76
C ASP A 583 -11.87 -27.74 -24.42
N GLN A 584 -10.73 -28.43 -24.40
CA GLN A 584 -10.15 -28.98 -23.17
C GLN A 584 -9.61 -27.88 -22.25
N LYS A 585 -9.07 -26.78 -22.80
CA LYS A 585 -8.61 -25.61 -22.02
C LYS A 585 -9.75 -24.95 -21.25
N GLN A 586 -10.98 -25.00 -21.75
CA GLN A 586 -12.15 -24.39 -21.10
C GLN A 586 -12.61 -25.14 -19.84
N SER A 587 -12.31 -26.44 -19.74
CA SER A 587 -12.78 -27.31 -18.65
C SER A 587 -11.65 -27.88 -17.78
N SER A 588 -10.39 -27.76 -18.21
CA SER A 588 -9.25 -28.26 -17.45
C SER A 588 -8.93 -27.34 -16.26
N PRO A 589 -8.89 -27.87 -15.02
CA PRO A 589 -8.53 -27.09 -13.83
C PRO A 589 -7.07 -26.60 -13.84
N LEU A 590 -6.23 -27.13 -14.72
CA LEU A 590 -4.86 -26.64 -14.94
C LEU A 590 -4.82 -25.41 -15.87
N SER A 591 -5.84 -25.22 -16.69
CA SER A 591 -5.90 -24.14 -17.69
C SER A 591 -6.83 -23.01 -17.23
N PHE A 592 -8.06 -23.36 -16.87
CA PHE A 592 -9.04 -22.39 -16.42
C PHE A 592 -10.02 -23.00 -15.41
N GLN A 593 -10.32 -22.26 -14.35
CA GLN A 593 -11.37 -22.60 -13.41
C GLN A 593 -12.22 -21.36 -13.12
N GLY A 594 -13.52 -21.47 -13.39
CA GLY A 594 -14.46 -20.37 -13.21
C GLY A 594 -14.68 -19.98 -11.75
N CYS A 595 -15.14 -18.75 -11.55
CA CYS A 595 -15.47 -18.17 -10.24
C CYS A 595 -16.68 -17.24 -10.36
N SER A 596 -17.06 -16.57 -9.27
CA SER A 596 -18.10 -15.54 -9.27
C SER A 596 -17.50 -14.18 -8.95
N VAL A 597 -17.84 -13.17 -9.75
CA VAL A 597 -17.44 -11.77 -9.53
C VAL A 597 -18.69 -10.94 -9.40
N ASN A 598 -18.84 -10.28 -8.24
CA ASN A 598 -20.04 -9.50 -7.91
C ASN A 598 -21.37 -10.28 -8.12
N GLY A 599 -21.39 -11.55 -7.72
CA GLY A 599 -22.56 -12.44 -7.90
C GLY A 599 -22.76 -12.98 -9.32
N SER A 600 -21.97 -12.54 -10.31
CA SER A 600 -22.06 -13.02 -11.69
C SER A 600 -21.04 -14.14 -11.96
N PRO A 601 -21.46 -15.28 -12.55
CA PRO A 601 -20.53 -16.35 -12.89
C PRO A 601 -19.59 -15.93 -14.02
N ILE A 602 -18.30 -16.23 -13.85
CA ILE A 602 -17.26 -16.09 -14.86
C ILE A 602 -16.87 -17.50 -15.32
N THR A 603 -17.08 -17.76 -16.60
CA THR A 603 -16.72 -19.02 -17.27
C THR A 603 -15.53 -18.80 -18.20
N ALA A 604 -14.98 -19.89 -18.73
CA ALA A 604 -13.83 -19.82 -19.63
C ALA A 604 -14.11 -19.00 -20.90
N THR A 605 -15.37 -18.98 -21.36
CA THR A 605 -15.84 -18.29 -22.56
C THR A 605 -16.45 -16.92 -22.27
N SER A 606 -16.55 -16.52 -21.00
CA SER A 606 -16.91 -15.14 -20.64
C SER A 606 -15.92 -14.17 -21.27
N SER A 607 -16.42 -13.05 -21.79
CA SER A 607 -15.56 -11.98 -22.28
C SER A 607 -14.95 -11.22 -21.11
N ILE A 608 -13.69 -10.82 -21.25
CA ILE A 608 -13.02 -9.93 -20.30
C ILE A 608 -13.76 -8.61 -20.23
N LEU A 609 -14.08 -8.17 -19.02
CA LEU A 609 -14.64 -6.84 -18.79
C LEU A 609 -13.50 -5.83 -18.66
N MET A 610 -13.26 -5.06 -19.71
CA MET A 610 -12.29 -3.98 -19.71
C MET A 610 -12.94 -2.72 -20.26
N ARG A 611 -12.99 -1.67 -19.44
CA ARG A 611 -13.72 -0.43 -19.76
C ARG A 611 -12.85 0.77 -19.42
N ALA A 612 -12.81 1.77 -20.29
CA ALA A 612 -12.13 3.04 -20.03
C ALA A 612 -13.13 4.12 -19.63
N ILE A 613 -12.68 5.15 -18.89
CA ILE A 613 -13.51 6.31 -18.55
C ILE A 613 -13.25 7.42 -19.56
N ILE A 614 -14.31 7.91 -20.21
CA ILE A 614 -14.26 8.80 -21.37
C ILE A 614 -15.33 9.87 -21.22
N GLY A 615 -14.92 11.13 -21.03
CA GLY A 615 -15.88 12.20 -20.75
C GLY A 615 -16.77 11.90 -19.52
N GLY A 616 -16.24 11.17 -18.54
CA GLY A 616 -16.96 10.74 -17.34
C GLY A 616 -17.84 9.49 -17.52
N GLN A 617 -17.90 8.90 -18.71
CA GLN A 617 -18.66 7.67 -18.97
C GLN A 617 -17.74 6.46 -19.05
N THR A 618 -18.18 5.34 -18.51
CA THR A 618 -17.47 4.07 -18.61
C THR A 618 -17.87 3.35 -19.90
N ILE A 619 -16.91 3.12 -20.80
CA ILE A 619 -17.14 2.55 -22.13
C ILE A 619 -16.24 1.33 -22.36
N ASP A 620 -16.77 0.28 -22.97
CA ASP A 620 -16.02 -0.93 -23.31
C ASP A 620 -14.89 -0.63 -24.31
N VAL A 621 -13.68 -1.11 -23.98
CA VAL A 621 -12.46 -0.76 -24.73
C VAL A 621 -12.43 -1.33 -26.15
N HIS A 622 -13.21 -2.38 -26.44
CA HIS A 622 -13.30 -3.00 -27.76
C HIS A 622 -14.24 -2.25 -28.70
N SER A 623 -15.19 -1.48 -28.16
CA SER A 623 -16.15 -0.69 -28.93
C SER A 623 -15.71 0.76 -29.16
N GLU A 624 -14.96 1.31 -28.21
CA GLU A 624 -14.60 2.73 -28.17
C GLU A 624 -13.56 3.12 -29.23
N ALA A 625 -13.78 4.24 -29.92
CA ALA A 625 -12.91 4.72 -30.98
C ALA A 625 -11.45 4.96 -30.54
N SER A 626 -11.23 5.55 -29.35
CA SER A 626 -9.88 5.85 -28.85
C SER A 626 -9.09 4.63 -28.36
N THR A 627 -9.72 3.47 -28.14
CA THR A 627 -9.06 2.29 -27.56
C THR A 627 -9.18 1.02 -28.39
N LYS A 628 -10.22 0.88 -29.22
CA LYS A 628 -10.51 -0.35 -29.98
C LYS A 628 -9.34 -0.83 -30.84
N ALA A 629 -8.54 0.10 -31.37
CA ALA A 629 -7.40 -0.24 -32.21
C ALA A 629 -6.31 -0.99 -31.42
N PHE A 630 -6.16 -0.72 -30.12
CA PHE A 630 -5.14 -1.34 -29.26
C PHE A 630 -5.53 -2.76 -28.84
N PHE A 631 -6.82 -3.04 -28.77
CA PHE A 631 -7.36 -4.36 -28.43
C PHE A 631 -7.85 -5.14 -29.65
N LYS A 632 -7.61 -4.62 -30.85
CA LYS A 632 -7.95 -5.30 -32.09
C LYS A 632 -7.19 -6.62 -32.17
N ASP A 633 -7.93 -7.70 -32.47
CA ASP A 633 -7.41 -9.06 -32.59
C ASP A 633 -6.74 -9.61 -31.32
N VAL A 634 -6.92 -8.94 -30.16
CA VAL A 634 -6.53 -9.49 -28.86
C VAL A 634 -7.67 -10.42 -28.41
N PRO A 635 -7.39 -11.69 -28.03
CA PRO A 635 -8.44 -12.59 -27.58
C PRO A 635 -9.23 -12.01 -26.41
N THR A 636 -10.55 -12.22 -26.41
CA THR A 636 -11.46 -11.66 -25.40
C THR A 636 -11.96 -12.70 -24.40
N GLN A 637 -11.80 -13.99 -24.68
CA GLN A 637 -12.22 -15.07 -23.78
C GLN A 637 -11.05 -15.56 -22.93
N TYR A 638 -11.32 -15.90 -21.68
CA TYR A 638 -10.28 -16.24 -20.71
C TYR A 638 -9.42 -17.45 -21.10
N TYR A 639 -10.01 -18.52 -21.66
CA TYR A 639 -9.21 -19.70 -22.05
C TYR A 639 -8.20 -19.40 -23.15
N GLN A 640 -8.49 -18.40 -24.02
CA GLN A 640 -7.61 -18.01 -25.13
C GLN A 640 -6.39 -17.24 -24.64
N LEU A 641 -6.45 -16.69 -23.42
CA LEU A 641 -5.37 -15.92 -22.81
C LEU A 641 -4.50 -16.77 -21.89
N THR A 642 -4.71 -18.08 -21.83
CA THR A 642 -3.91 -18.99 -20.96
C THR A 642 -2.47 -19.14 -21.45
N ASP A 643 -2.24 -18.98 -22.75
CA ASP A 643 -0.94 -19.13 -23.42
C ASP A 643 -0.51 -17.82 -24.08
N ASN A 644 0.55 -17.19 -23.55
CA ASN A 644 1.07 -15.94 -24.10
C ASN A 644 1.63 -16.08 -25.53
N THR A 645 1.96 -17.30 -25.93
CA THR A 645 2.56 -17.60 -27.24
C THR A 645 1.51 -17.90 -28.32
N ASN A 646 0.23 -17.95 -27.96
CA ASN A 646 -0.88 -18.26 -28.86
C ASN A 646 -2.02 -17.23 -28.74
N LEU A 647 -1.71 -15.96 -29.00
CA LEU A 647 -2.64 -14.82 -29.00
C LEU A 647 -2.83 -14.21 -30.41
N GLY A 648 -2.61 -15.01 -31.46
CA GLY A 648 -2.62 -14.53 -32.84
C GLY A 648 -1.49 -13.53 -33.13
N VAL A 649 -1.79 -12.42 -33.80
CA VAL A 649 -0.82 -11.34 -34.11
C VAL A 649 -0.27 -10.62 -32.87
N ASN A 650 -0.90 -10.85 -31.72
CA ASN A 650 -0.52 -10.28 -30.42
C ASN A 650 0.33 -11.22 -29.57
N SER A 651 0.70 -12.40 -30.10
CA SER A 651 1.56 -13.36 -29.38
C SER A 651 2.93 -12.78 -29.08
N TYR A 652 3.48 -13.13 -27.91
CA TYR A 652 4.81 -12.70 -27.48
C TYR A 652 5.52 -13.81 -26.69
N SER A 653 6.85 -13.78 -26.70
CA SER A 653 7.70 -14.67 -25.91
C SER A 653 8.40 -13.92 -24.78
N TYR A 654 8.67 -14.60 -23.69
CA TYR A 654 9.66 -14.17 -22.69
C TYR A 654 11.04 -14.75 -23.01
N GLU A 655 12.07 -13.90 -22.90
CA GLU A 655 13.46 -14.33 -22.76
C GLU A 655 13.78 -14.41 -21.26
N PHE A 656 13.90 -15.62 -20.73
CA PHE A 656 14.23 -15.86 -19.33
C PHE A 656 15.73 -15.98 -19.09
N GLU A 657 16.16 -15.62 -17.88
CA GLU A 657 17.54 -15.78 -17.43
C GLU A 657 17.63 -16.16 -15.94
N GLY A 658 18.82 -16.56 -15.50
CA GLY A 658 19.11 -16.85 -14.09
C GLY A 658 18.11 -17.84 -13.47
N LEU A 659 17.53 -17.49 -12.32
CA LEU A 659 16.62 -18.34 -11.56
C LEU A 659 15.26 -18.56 -12.24
N LEU A 660 14.73 -17.57 -12.97
CA LEU A 660 13.52 -17.77 -13.75
C LEU A 660 13.75 -18.70 -14.93
N GLY A 661 14.90 -18.59 -15.60
CA GLY A 661 15.32 -19.52 -16.65
C GLY A 661 15.49 -20.95 -16.13
N ASP A 662 16.05 -21.12 -14.93
CA ASP A 662 16.15 -22.42 -14.26
C ASP A 662 14.75 -22.98 -13.93
N LEU A 663 13.85 -22.16 -13.37
CA LEU A 663 12.49 -22.56 -13.05
C LEU A 663 11.72 -22.97 -14.31
N TYR A 664 11.81 -22.16 -15.37
CA TYR A 664 11.21 -22.44 -16.67
C TYR A 664 11.74 -23.76 -17.25
N THR A 665 13.06 -23.97 -17.22
CA THR A 665 13.67 -25.20 -17.78
C THR A 665 13.25 -26.43 -16.99
N ASN A 666 13.37 -26.39 -15.67
CA ASN A 666 13.33 -27.57 -14.81
C ASN A 666 11.99 -27.81 -14.13
N CYS A 667 11.04 -26.88 -14.19
CA CYS A 667 9.70 -27.01 -13.58
C CYS A 667 9.74 -27.44 -12.11
N GLY A 668 10.75 -26.97 -11.37
CA GLY A 668 10.95 -27.26 -9.96
C GLY A 668 11.55 -28.63 -9.64
N ALA A 669 12.01 -29.43 -10.60
CA ALA A 669 12.69 -30.72 -10.39
C ALA A 669 14.07 -30.63 -9.68
N ALA A 670 14.38 -29.49 -9.07
CA ALA A 670 15.62 -29.18 -8.35
C ALA A 670 15.92 -30.11 -7.16
N ALA A 671 14.96 -30.94 -6.75
CA ALA A 671 15.14 -31.92 -5.68
C ALA A 671 15.94 -33.19 -6.10
N SER A 672 16.14 -33.43 -7.40
CA SER A 672 17.00 -34.54 -7.88
C SER A 672 18.51 -34.32 -7.68
N GLY A 673 18.95 -33.20 -7.08
CA GLY A 673 20.38 -32.87 -6.90
C GLY A 673 21.05 -32.37 -8.17
N SER A 674 20.23 -31.92 -9.12
CA SER A 674 20.65 -31.27 -10.33
C SER A 674 19.76 -30.05 -10.51
N LEU A 675 20.11 -28.93 -9.87
CA LEU A 675 20.10 -27.68 -10.65
C LEU A 675 21.06 -27.98 -11.80
N ARG A 676 20.54 -28.58 -12.87
CA ARG A 676 21.33 -29.00 -14.02
C ARG A 676 21.92 -27.69 -14.46
N GLN A 677 23.24 -27.57 -14.37
CA GLN A 677 23.96 -26.42 -14.89
C GLN A 677 23.31 -26.16 -16.25
N LEU A 678 22.64 -25.00 -16.41
CA LEU A 678 21.93 -24.65 -17.65
C LEU A 678 22.89 -25.05 -18.77
N THR A 679 22.57 -26.16 -19.44
CA THR A 679 23.53 -26.74 -20.37
C THR A 679 23.60 -25.70 -21.46
N TYR A 680 24.81 -25.28 -21.83
CA TYR A 680 25.03 -24.24 -22.83
C TYR A 680 24.59 -24.80 -24.18
N GLY A 681 23.28 -24.91 -24.39
CA GLY A 681 22.63 -25.27 -25.62
C GLY A 681 22.64 -24.07 -26.54
N THR A 682 22.44 -24.34 -27.83
CA THR A 682 22.18 -23.31 -28.83
C THR A 682 21.04 -22.42 -28.33
N ASP A 683 21.19 -21.09 -28.44
CA ASP A 683 20.13 -20.15 -28.09
C ASP A 683 18.84 -20.56 -28.82
N ASP A 684 17.88 -21.12 -28.09
CA ASP A 684 16.55 -21.33 -28.63
C ASP A 684 15.98 -19.94 -28.89
N GLY A 685 15.81 -19.59 -30.17
CA GLY A 685 15.16 -18.34 -30.53
C GLY A 685 13.71 -18.34 -30.06
N PRO A 686 13.01 -17.20 -30.20
CA PRO A 686 11.59 -17.10 -29.86
C PRO A 686 10.69 -18.02 -30.70
N MET A 687 11.24 -18.72 -31.70
CA MET A 687 10.52 -19.65 -32.57
C MET A 687 11.07 -21.06 -32.36
N SER A 688 10.16 -22.05 -32.24
CA SER A 688 10.50 -23.46 -32.21
C SER A 688 10.95 -23.97 -33.58
N ALA A 689 11.47 -25.20 -33.64
CA ALA A 689 11.83 -25.88 -34.89
C ALA A 689 10.66 -26.01 -35.89
N PHE A 690 9.42 -25.91 -35.41
CA PHE A 690 8.20 -25.96 -36.22
C PHE A 690 7.63 -24.56 -36.55
N GLY A 691 8.35 -23.48 -36.20
CA GLY A 691 7.92 -22.11 -36.46
C GLY A 691 6.84 -21.57 -35.51
N HIS A 692 6.52 -22.28 -34.43
CA HIS A 692 5.63 -21.78 -33.38
C HIS A 692 6.40 -20.87 -32.42
N LEU A 693 5.78 -19.76 -31.99
CA LEU A 693 6.35 -18.88 -30.98
C LEU A 693 6.50 -19.63 -29.65
N GLN A 694 7.59 -19.43 -28.94
CA GLN A 694 7.87 -20.04 -27.64
C GLN A 694 8.64 -19.09 -26.72
N ASN A 695 8.39 -19.22 -25.42
CA ASN A 695 9.29 -18.64 -24.42
C ASN A 695 10.63 -19.41 -24.44
N TYR A 696 11.73 -18.76 -24.10
CA TYR A 696 13.06 -19.36 -24.17
C TYR A 696 13.99 -18.87 -23.06
N VAL A 697 15.16 -19.50 -22.92
CA VAL A 697 16.15 -19.14 -21.90
C VAL A 697 17.42 -18.65 -22.56
N ASN A 698 17.88 -17.46 -22.18
CA ASN A 698 19.18 -16.95 -22.58
C ASN A 698 20.28 -17.48 -21.65
N HIS A 699 21.01 -18.50 -22.10
CA HIS A 699 22.08 -19.14 -21.31
C HIS A 699 23.39 -18.32 -21.26
N ARG A 700 23.49 -17.22 -22.00
CA ARG A 700 24.71 -16.40 -22.06
C ARG A 700 24.87 -15.46 -20.86
N GLN A 701 23.79 -15.17 -20.16
CA GLN A 701 23.78 -14.28 -19.00
C GLN A 701 24.21 -15.01 -17.71
N LYS A 702 25.44 -14.72 -17.25
CA LYS A 702 26.03 -15.34 -16.05
C LYS A 702 26.03 -14.38 -14.88
N HIS A 703 25.17 -14.64 -13.90
CA HIS A 703 25.08 -13.84 -12.68
C HIS A 703 25.81 -14.52 -11.51
N LYS A 704 26.88 -13.90 -11.00
CA LYS A 704 27.65 -14.44 -9.84
C LYS A 704 26.78 -14.65 -8.59
N HIS A 705 25.82 -13.75 -8.34
CA HIS A 705 24.87 -13.84 -7.23
C HIS A 705 23.90 -15.02 -7.39
N VAL A 706 23.39 -15.26 -8.59
CA VAL A 706 22.59 -16.46 -8.90
C VAL A 706 23.42 -17.74 -8.70
N ALA A 707 24.67 -17.76 -9.15
CA ALA A 707 25.57 -18.91 -8.94
C ALA A 707 25.82 -19.20 -7.44
N LYS A 708 25.95 -18.14 -6.62
CA LYS A 708 26.08 -18.24 -5.17
C LYS A 708 24.81 -18.83 -4.54
N TYR A 709 23.63 -18.28 -4.86
CA TYR A 709 22.35 -18.77 -4.37
C TYR A 709 22.07 -20.22 -4.79
N THR A 710 22.31 -20.58 -6.05
CA THR A 710 22.12 -21.95 -6.56
C THR A 710 23.12 -22.94 -5.95
N LYS A 711 24.37 -22.55 -5.70
CA LYS A 711 25.33 -23.38 -4.94
C LYS A 711 24.82 -23.64 -3.52
N TRP A 712 24.41 -22.59 -2.81
CA TRP A 712 23.85 -22.69 -1.46
C TRP A 712 22.63 -23.61 -1.41
N ARG A 713 21.66 -23.42 -2.31
CA ARG A 713 20.47 -24.26 -2.39
C ARG A 713 20.82 -25.74 -2.64
N ARG A 714 21.77 -26.02 -3.54
CA ARG A 714 22.26 -27.39 -3.77
C ARG A 714 22.89 -28.00 -2.53
N SER A 715 23.62 -27.23 -1.71
CA SER A 715 24.17 -27.73 -0.46
C SER A 715 23.07 -28.16 0.52
N LEU A 716 22.01 -27.36 0.67
CA LEU A 716 20.85 -27.73 1.49
C LEU A 716 20.14 -28.98 0.96
N THR A 717 19.85 -29.03 -0.34
CA THR A 717 19.24 -30.22 -0.96
C THR A 717 20.12 -31.46 -0.79
N LYS A 718 21.44 -31.34 -0.95
CA LYS A 718 22.40 -32.45 -0.77
C LYS A 718 22.42 -32.92 0.68
N ALA A 719 22.41 -32.03 1.65
CA ALA A 719 22.32 -32.39 3.06
C ALA A 719 21.02 -33.13 3.36
N ALA A 720 19.90 -32.67 2.79
CA ALA A 720 18.60 -33.28 2.98
C ALA A 720 18.47 -34.70 2.37
N LYS A 721 19.23 -35.04 1.32
CA LYS A 721 19.24 -36.39 0.73
C LYS A 721 19.59 -37.49 1.74
N GLY A 722 20.37 -37.18 2.78
CA GLY A 722 20.73 -38.14 3.82
C GLY A 722 19.54 -38.61 4.67
N TYR A 723 18.40 -37.92 4.61
CA TYR A 723 17.23 -38.18 5.45
C TYR A 723 16.14 -38.99 4.76
N GLY A 724 16.26 -39.27 3.45
CA GLY A 724 15.22 -39.96 2.68
C GLY A 724 13.89 -39.18 2.58
N TRP A 725 13.93 -37.85 2.76
CA TRP A 725 12.75 -36.98 2.66
C TRP A 725 12.23 -36.85 1.24
N THR A 726 10.92 -36.60 1.12
CA THR A 726 10.30 -36.24 -0.16
C THR A 726 10.74 -34.85 -0.61
N ASP A 727 10.65 -34.59 -1.91
CA ASP A 727 11.01 -33.31 -2.52
C ASP A 727 10.22 -32.15 -1.87
N GLU A 728 8.95 -32.36 -1.55
CA GLU A 728 8.09 -31.37 -0.89
C GLU A 728 8.60 -31.04 0.52
N LYS A 729 9.03 -32.06 1.28
CA LYS A 729 9.59 -31.84 2.62
C LYS A 729 10.93 -31.11 2.54
N VAL A 730 11.81 -31.47 1.62
CA VAL A 730 13.09 -30.76 1.39
C VAL A 730 12.84 -29.29 1.07
N GLU A 731 11.88 -29.01 0.21
CA GLU A 731 11.51 -27.65 -0.19
C GLU A 731 10.88 -26.85 0.94
N GLY A 732 10.04 -27.49 1.77
CA GLY A 732 9.51 -26.89 3.00
C GLY A 732 10.61 -26.49 3.99
N GLU A 733 11.62 -27.35 4.18
CA GLU A 733 12.76 -27.05 5.04
C GLU A 733 13.64 -25.92 4.46
N ILE A 734 13.88 -25.91 3.14
CA ILE A 734 14.58 -24.79 2.50
C ILE A 734 13.80 -23.48 2.67
N PHE A 735 12.47 -23.51 2.59
CA PHE A 735 11.63 -22.33 2.84
C PHE A 735 11.86 -21.78 4.25
N LYS A 736 11.80 -22.65 5.28
CA LYS A 736 12.09 -22.24 6.66
C LYS A 736 13.48 -21.61 6.80
N VAL A 737 14.50 -22.22 6.19
CA VAL A 737 15.87 -21.67 6.19
C VAL A 737 15.92 -20.28 5.55
N VAL A 738 15.22 -20.06 4.41
CA VAL A 738 15.11 -18.73 3.79
C VAL A 738 14.47 -17.73 4.74
N VAL A 739 13.31 -18.07 5.33
CA VAL A 739 12.58 -17.17 6.23
C VAL A 739 13.44 -16.80 7.45
N SER A 740 14.13 -17.79 8.04
CA SER A 740 15.06 -17.58 9.15
C SER A 740 16.22 -16.66 8.74
N TYR A 741 16.80 -16.89 7.56
CA TYR A 741 17.88 -16.05 7.03
C TYR A 741 17.44 -14.59 6.84
N TYR A 742 16.25 -14.36 6.28
CA TYR A 742 15.69 -13.00 6.16
C TYR A 742 15.46 -12.34 7.52
N TYR A 743 14.94 -13.08 8.50
CA TYR A 743 14.64 -12.53 9.81
C TYR A 743 15.89 -12.18 10.63
N TYR A 744 16.90 -13.05 10.62
CA TYR A 744 18.08 -12.91 11.47
C TYR A 744 19.28 -12.23 10.82
N CYS A 745 19.43 -12.34 9.49
CA CYS A 745 20.66 -11.95 8.79
C CYS A 745 20.50 -10.73 7.86
N LEU A 746 19.30 -10.52 7.31
CA LEU A 746 19.06 -9.43 6.37
C LEU A 746 18.35 -8.25 7.05
N PRO A 747 18.57 -7.01 6.59
CA PRO A 747 17.78 -5.89 7.06
C PRO A 747 16.30 -6.04 6.64
N GLY A 748 15.41 -5.18 7.15
CA GLY A 748 14.00 -5.16 6.73
C GLY A 748 13.05 -6.17 7.38
N SER A 749 13.54 -7.15 8.16
CA SER A 749 12.72 -8.19 8.84
C SER A 749 11.81 -8.96 7.88
N VAL A 750 11.12 -9.98 8.40
CA VAL A 750 9.95 -10.57 7.74
C VAL A 750 8.74 -9.86 8.32
N THR A 751 8.05 -9.06 7.50
CA THR A 751 6.90 -8.26 7.91
C THR A 751 5.70 -8.60 7.05
N ASP A 752 4.51 -8.58 7.67
CA ASP A 752 3.26 -8.68 6.94
C ASP A 752 2.87 -7.34 6.30
N LEU A 753 1.86 -7.38 5.43
CA LEU A 753 1.20 -6.19 4.90
C LEU A 753 0.53 -5.41 6.04
N SER A 754 0.50 -4.07 5.94
CA SER A 754 -0.18 -3.24 6.94
C SER A 754 -1.70 -3.47 6.91
N ASP A 755 -2.38 -3.14 8.01
CA ASP A 755 -3.84 -3.29 8.09
C ASP A 755 -4.55 -2.41 7.05
N GLU A 756 -4.02 -1.22 6.76
CA GLU A 756 -4.54 -0.33 5.71
C GLU A 756 -4.38 -0.95 4.33
N PHE A 757 -3.21 -1.54 4.04
CA PHE A 757 -2.99 -2.24 2.76
C PHE A 757 -3.93 -3.44 2.65
N LYS A 758 -4.05 -4.26 3.70
CA LYS A 758 -4.94 -5.42 3.71
C LYS A 758 -6.40 -5.04 3.50
N ALA A 759 -6.87 -3.98 4.16
CA ALA A 759 -8.22 -3.47 3.99
C ALA A 759 -8.48 -3.01 2.55
N LEU A 760 -7.54 -2.25 1.97
CA LEU A 760 -7.67 -1.69 0.62
C LEU A 760 -7.57 -2.76 -0.49
N TRP A 761 -6.72 -3.77 -0.29
CA TRP A 761 -6.49 -4.86 -1.26
C TRP A 761 -7.34 -6.11 -0.99
N HIS A 762 -8.22 -6.06 0.02
CA HIS A 762 -9.04 -7.19 0.47
C HIS A 762 -8.25 -8.46 0.83
N VAL A 763 -7.05 -8.28 1.40
CA VAL A 763 -6.20 -9.38 1.85
C VAL A 763 -6.59 -9.80 3.25
N SER A 764 -7.02 -11.04 3.42
CA SER A 764 -7.53 -11.56 4.70
C SER A 764 -6.56 -12.47 5.45
N THR A 765 -5.49 -12.93 4.81
CA THR A 765 -4.56 -13.89 5.39
C THR A 765 -3.13 -13.35 5.44
N PRO A 766 -2.37 -13.64 6.51
CA PRO A 766 -0.93 -13.40 6.52
C PRO A 766 -0.23 -14.20 5.42
N SER A 767 0.85 -13.67 4.87
CA SER A 767 1.61 -14.40 3.86
C SER A 767 2.24 -15.68 4.39
N GLN A 768 2.53 -16.63 3.48
CA GLN A 768 3.21 -17.87 3.82
C GLN A 768 4.55 -17.65 4.56
N PRO A 769 5.44 -16.70 4.16
CA PRO A 769 6.62 -16.38 4.94
C PRO A 769 6.34 -15.96 6.39
N MET A 770 5.28 -15.17 6.63
CA MET A 770 4.89 -14.76 7.98
C MET A 770 4.38 -15.93 8.82
N GLN A 771 3.57 -16.80 8.22
CA GLN A 771 3.10 -18.02 8.90
C GLN A 771 4.26 -18.95 9.26
N VAL A 772 5.23 -19.12 8.35
CA VAL A 772 6.46 -19.90 8.60
C VAL A 772 7.28 -19.26 9.72
N LEU A 773 7.48 -17.94 9.70
CA LEU A 773 8.24 -17.27 10.76
C LEU A 773 7.57 -17.46 12.12
N SER A 774 6.24 -17.31 12.21
CA SER A 774 5.52 -17.50 13.48
C SER A 774 5.81 -18.86 14.09
N LYS A 775 5.75 -19.93 13.28
CA LYS A 775 5.99 -21.31 13.74
C LYS A 775 7.46 -21.60 14.08
N LEU A 776 8.39 -20.89 13.45
CA LEU A 776 9.80 -20.96 13.80
C LEU A 776 10.07 -20.29 15.16
N LEU A 777 9.43 -19.15 15.43
CA LEU A 777 9.62 -18.38 16.65
C LEU A 777 8.93 -18.99 17.87
N ASP A 778 7.76 -19.63 17.70
CA ASP A 778 7.06 -20.34 18.77
C ASP A 778 7.55 -21.78 18.99
N GLY A 779 8.42 -22.28 18.10
CA GLY A 779 9.00 -23.62 18.17
C GLY A 779 8.06 -24.75 17.77
N SER A 780 6.86 -24.45 17.23
CA SER A 780 5.89 -25.46 16.77
C SER A 780 6.31 -26.17 15.48
N ASP A 781 7.14 -25.53 14.64
CA ASP A 781 7.66 -26.14 13.41
C ASP A 781 9.13 -25.74 13.15
N PRO A 782 10.09 -26.22 13.97
CA PRO A 782 11.50 -25.87 13.82
C PRO A 782 12.09 -26.39 12.49
N ILE A 783 13.25 -25.85 12.13
CA ILE A 783 14.07 -26.41 11.03
C ILE A 783 14.64 -27.75 11.50
N GLN A 784 14.38 -28.81 10.72
CA GLN A 784 14.74 -30.18 11.03
C GLN A 784 16.01 -30.63 10.29
N LEU A 785 16.43 -29.90 9.26
CA LEU A 785 17.63 -30.22 8.47
C LEU A 785 18.89 -29.92 9.29
N ALA A 786 19.64 -30.90 9.76
CA ALA A 786 20.83 -30.62 10.57
C ALA A 786 21.96 -29.97 9.75
N GLY A 787 22.71 -29.05 10.38
CA GLY A 787 23.86 -28.36 9.77
C GLY A 787 23.49 -27.29 8.75
N TRP A 788 22.21 -26.90 8.66
CA TRP A 788 21.75 -25.83 7.77
C TRP A 788 22.37 -24.47 8.13
N GLU A 789 22.67 -24.25 9.41
CA GLU A 789 23.29 -23.03 9.93
C GLU A 789 24.72 -22.87 9.39
N ASP A 790 25.48 -23.96 9.33
CA ASP A 790 26.84 -23.96 8.80
C ASP A 790 26.83 -23.74 7.29
N ILE A 791 25.87 -24.35 6.58
CA ILE A 791 25.66 -24.13 5.14
C ILE A 791 25.31 -22.66 4.86
N ASN A 792 24.45 -22.05 5.68
CA ASN A 792 24.13 -20.63 5.59
C ASN A 792 25.36 -19.75 5.88
N HIS A 793 26.13 -20.07 6.91
CA HIS A 793 27.32 -19.31 7.27
C HIS A 793 28.41 -19.40 6.20
N GLU A 794 28.67 -20.58 5.65
CA GLU A 794 29.62 -20.75 4.53
C GLU A 794 29.21 -19.94 3.30
N ALA A 795 27.91 -19.94 2.98
CA ALA A 795 27.40 -19.24 1.82
C ALA A 795 27.34 -17.72 2.03
N PHE A 796 26.81 -17.26 3.15
CA PHE A 796 26.39 -15.87 3.33
C PHE A 796 27.02 -15.16 4.53
N GLY A 797 27.88 -15.82 5.30
CA GLY A 797 28.54 -15.24 6.47
C GLY A 797 27.64 -15.09 7.69
N CYS A 798 26.40 -15.59 7.65
CA CYS A 798 25.47 -15.55 8.77
C CYS A 798 24.76 -16.90 8.90
N ARG A 799 24.67 -17.43 10.14
CA ARG A 799 24.05 -18.72 10.44
C ARG A 799 22.53 -18.70 10.25
N GLY A 800 21.90 -17.62 10.70
CA GLY A 800 20.45 -17.42 10.60
C GLY A 800 19.65 -18.10 11.70
N ASP A 801 20.29 -18.51 12.80
CA ASP A 801 19.70 -19.16 13.99
C ASP A 801 19.54 -18.19 15.18
N SER A 802 20.19 -17.03 15.13
CA SER A 802 20.15 -16.00 16.16
C SER A 802 20.54 -14.64 15.55
N LYS A 803 20.12 -13.54 16.19
CA LYS A 803 20.62 -12.21 15.81
C LYS A 803 22.12 -12.16 16.15
N PRO A 804 22.98 -11.60 15.27
CA PRO A 804 24.38 -11.40 15.62
C PRO A 804 24.47 -10.65 16.96
N ALA A 805 25.29 -11.17 17.88
CA ALA A 805 25.67 -10.42 19.07
C ALA A 805 26.55 -9.26 18.60
N TYR A 806 25.96 -8.07 18.47
CA TYR A 806 26.67 -6.83 18.15
C TYR A 806 27.39 -6.28 19.36
#